data_AF-A0A1F6NY89-F1
#
_entry.id   AF-A0A1F6NY89-F1
#
_cell.length_a   1.000
_cell.length_b   1.000
_cell.length_c   1.000
_cell.angle_alpha   90.00
_cell.angle_beta   90.00
_cell.angle_gamma   90.00
#
_symmetry.space_group_name_H-M   'P 1'
#
loop_
_entity.id
_entity.type
_entity.pdbx_description
1 polymer ?
#
loop_
_entity_poly.entity_id
_entity_poly.type
_entity_poly.pdbx_seq_one_letter_code
_entity_poly.pdbx_strand_id
1 'polypeptide(L)'
;MPNQSQIFNRVVSDQEVWDFNVFADGIYLITIQAKAKNWRQNFKRLFSDDDLAVQVDDYLFTELSGKKREFKGPGTWNGNELKNSSKSVIILLPLKAGAHKLRFWVDEAPMLENISVEEMNPDIKEKLVLSLSHDASAIDFIYKNIEIENLEVKYNDNTHSQKSIETKTDTDTIMITIKRPQDKKVESVIVQFKSTIEMNYKIGRIKLYQDIILSSSVNLRSQPDDESKILESLADGEQINILEEVVIGKFIAGKSYVWHKVGAHGKIGYVLSSFVEIQGQEREKIIELIKFWAQKLNIESSYVLALAGCESRYKVYATGGPASDDRLGRGIFQLTNQLKIDLNDDSKPFYSPISDLFNANQNVAAGVSYFKWLNTTKYKKSTESFKKSVVAYNAGTGNVPVVGKLNLKNYEQQTQNLVSCVLENSQKKKWGNIWWPILLFVIGFFLAAHGFVTKLNYASAQNDITIDAISNFEPDRSIRISSATSSVDGMVYFLANTSFDCGAQNCHSVLFQLDTKSGQIRKIMDDVFGAAVDLFPSPDGRYLALVALVHGGVCNSGVYYDIIDIQSLTNLAISGYHSGRYTAEYVGDNKWQNNNAFSFSLTQVNCTGTQRGTRKGEYVYNMDEAKLLMRMEQFGPENNG
;
A
#
# COMPACT_ATOMS: atom_id res chain seq x y z
N MET A 1 17.36 32.74 17.60
CA MET A 1 18.14 32.64 16.34
C MET A 1 17.50 33.55 15.31
N PRO A 2 18.16 33.98 14.20
CA PRO A 2 17.52 34.91 13.28
C PRO A 2 16.35 34.22 12.57
N ASN A 3 15.13 34.67 12.86
CA ASN A 3 13.94 34.30 12.10
C ASN A 3 14.19 34.61 10.63
N GLN A 4 14.02 33.62 9.76
CA GLN A 4 14.09 33.84 8.32
C GLN A 4 12.70 34.23 7.85
N SER A 5 12.48 35.53 7.69
CA SER A 5 11.24 36.04 7.10
C SER A 5 11.56 36.78 5.81
N GLN A 6 10.81 36.45 4.76
CA GLN A 6 10.93 37.08 3.45
C GLN A 6 9.55 37.50 2.96
N ILE A 7 9.41 38.80 2.72
CA ILE A 7 8.23 39.39 2.08
C ILE A 7 8.39 39.22 0.58
N PHE A 8 7.45 38.54 -0.07
CA PHE A 8 7.46 38.28 -1.50
C PHE A 8 6.58 39.26 -2.28
N ASN A 9 5.31 39.41 -1.85
CA ASN A 9 4.28 40.23 -2.51
C ASN A 9 4.31 40.18 -4.04
N ARG A 10 4.42 38.97 -4.60
CA ARG A 10 4.54 38.76 -6.05
C ARG A 10 3.67 37.63 -6.55
N VAL A 11 3.31 37.72 -7.82
CA VAL A 11 2.65 36.63 -8.54
C VAL A 11 3.67 35.54 -8.83
N VAL A 12 3.27 34.30 -8.64
CA VAL A 12 4.05 33.10 -9.00
C VAL A 12 3.29 32.41 -10.12
N SER A 13 3.92 32.20 -11.27
CA SER A 13 3.28 31.63 -12.48
C SER A 13 3.78 30.23 -12.86
N ASP A 14 4.86 29.79 -12.23
CA ASP A 14 5.51 28.50 -12.49
C ASP A 14 5.84 27.81 -11.17
N GLN A 15 6.30 26.57 -11.24
CA GLN A 15 6.82 25.89 -10.07
C GLN A 15 8.02 26.69 -9.52
N GLU A 16 7.89 27.17 -8.29
CA GLU A 16 8.93 27.93 -7.60
C GLU A 16 9.54 27.08 -6.47
N VAL A 17 10.85 27.22 -6.28
CA VAL A 17 11.58 26.59 -5.17
C VAL A 17 12.24 27.68 -4.35
N TRP A 18 11.99 27.68 -3.06
CA TRP A 18 12.65 28.56 -2.10
C TRP A 18 13.51 27.71 -1.16
N ASP A 19 14.83 27.82 -1.31
CA ASP A 19 15.79 27.15 -0.44
C ASP A 19 15.97 27.97 0.86
N PHE A 20 16.01 27.28 2.00
CA PHE A 20 16.31 27.88 3.30
C PHE A 20 17.24 26.97 4.09
N ASN A 21 17.94 27.53 5.08
CA ASN A 21 18.80 26.74 5.96
C ASN A 21 18.26 26.77 7.38
N VAL A 22 18.35 25.66 8.10
CA VAL A 22 18.15 25.62 9.55
C VAL A 22 19.46 25.25 10.23
N PHE A 23 19.77 25.89 11.34
CA PHE A 23 21.11 25.82 11.95
C PHE A 23 21.22 24.76 13.05
N ALA A 24 20.08 24.25 13.52
CA ALA A 24 20.01 23.26 14.57
C ALA A 24 18.95 22.21 14.22
N ASP A 25 19.12 21.03 14.79
CA ASP A 25 18.09 20.02 14.88
C ASP A 25 16.98 20.53 15.81
N GLY A 26 15.74 20.65 15.32
CA GLY A 26 14.68 21.25 16.12
C GLY A 26 13.29 21.15 15.50
N ILE A 27 12.30 21.67 16.21
CA ILE A 27 10.94 21.86 15.69
C ILE A 27 10.87 23.26 15.09
N TYR A 28 10.37 23.34 13.86
CA TYR A 28 10.26 24.61 13.15
C TYR A 28 8.81 24.92 12.84
N LEU A 29 8.46 26.20 12.99
CA LEU A 29 7.21 26.79 12.57
C LEU A 29 7.44 27.50 11.22
N ILE A 30 6.80 27.00 10.18
CA ILE A 30 6.83 27.58 8.85
C ILE A 30 5.48 28.22 8.59
N THR A 31 5.43 29.53 8.38
CA THR A 31 4.21 30.25 8.04
C THR A 31 4.29 30.78 6.62
N ILE A 32 3.27 30.48 5.82
CA ILE A 32 3.19 30.88 4.42
C ILE A 32 1.87 31.61 4.21
N GLN A 33 1.92 32.79 3.61
CA GLN A 33 0.76 33.58 3.25
C GLN A 33 0.69 33.76 1.75
N ALA A 34 -0.49 33.48 1.19
CA ALA A 34 -0.75 33.68 -0.23
C ALA A 34 -2.23 33.99 -0.49
N LYS A 35 -2.49 34.46 -1.71
CA LYS A 35 -3.82 34.76 -2.26
C LYS A 35 -4.00 34.03 -3.57
N ALA A 36 -5.25 33.64 -3.84
CA ALA A 36 -5.64 32.99 -5.08
C ALA A 36 -6.97 33.59 -5.56
N LYS A 37 -7.05 33.98 -6.84
CA LYS A 37 -8.26 34.55 -7.45
C LYS A 37 -9.13 33.44 -8.02
N ASN A 38 -10.45 33.60 -7.90
CA ASN A 38 -11.37 32.70 -8.59
C ASN A 38 -11.41 32.99 -10.10
N TRP A 39 -12.01 32.07 -10.86
CA TRP A 39 -12.16 32.22 -12.31
C TRP A 39 -12.93 33.48 -12.74
N ARG A 40 -13.81 34.03 -11.88
CA ARG A 40 -14.57 35.26 -12.18
C ARG A 40 -13.70 36.52 -12.08
N GLN A 41 -12.73 36.52 -11.19
CA GLN A 41 -11.77 37.61 -11.00
C GLN A 41 -10.68 37.60 -12.08
N ASN A 42 -10.50 36.46 -12.75
CA ASN A 42 -9.59 36.28 -13.87
C ASN A 42 -10.25 36.66 -15.21
N PHE A 43 -10.62 37.94 -15.39
CA PHE A 43 -11.33 38.44 -16.59
C PHE A 43 -10.65 38.12 -17.95
N LYS A 44 -9.32 37.95 -17.97
CA LYS A 44 -8.56 37.59 -19.18
C LYS A 44 -8.48 36.08 -19.43
N ARG A 45 -8.74 35.25 -18.41
CA ARG A 45 -8.60 33.80 -18.40
C ARG A 45 -9.92 33.20 -17.92
N LEU A 46 -10.96 33.37 -18.73
CA LEU A 46 -12.28 32.84 -18.44
C LEU A 46 -12.17 31.33 -18.20
N PHE A 47 -12.69 30.86 -17.07
CA PHE A 47 -12.74 29.46 -16.61
C PHE A 47 -11.47 28.88 -15.94
N SER A 48 -10.41 29.67 -15.70
CA SER A 48 -9.28 29.25 -14.86
C SER A 48 -9.19 30.06 -13.56
N ASP A 49 -9.24 29.38 -12.41
CA ASP A 49 -8.84 29.95 -11.12
C ASP A 49 -7.32 29.89 -10.91
N ASP A 50 -6.81 30.77 -10.06
CA ASP A 50 -5.43 30.66 -9.58
C ASP A 50 -5.40 29.63 -8.46
N ASP A 51 -4.43 28.72 -8.45
CA ASP A 51 -4.24 27.77 -7.35
C ASP A 51 -2.76 27.63 -6.95
N LEU A 52 -2.53 27.37 -5.66
CA LEU A 52 -1.19 27.13 -5.10
C LEU A 52 -1.22 25.93 -4.16
N ALA A 53 -0.17 25.12 -4.13
CA ALA A 53 0.09 24.13 -3.08
C ALA A 53 1.54 24.20 -2.63
N VAL A 54 1.80 23.87 -1.37
CA VAL A 54 3.16 23.81 -0.83
C VAL A 54 3.61 22.39 -0.49
N GLN A 55 4.89 22.13 -0.73
CA GLN A 55 5.65 20.98 -0.26
C GLN A 55 6.86 21.47 0.55
N VAL A 56 7.13 20.87 1.70
CA VAL A 56 8.34 21.10 2.51
C VAL A 56 9.24 19.87 2.34
N ASP A 57 10.41 20.03 1.73
CA ASP A 57 11.30 18.93 1.34
C ASP A 57 10.57 17.84 0.55
N ASP A 58 10.42 16.65 1.14
CA ASP A 58 9.71 15.51 0.57
C ASP A 58 8.24 15.44 1.07
N TYR A 59 7.85 16.30 2.02
CA TYR A 59 6.50 16.36 2.58
C TYR A 59 5.56 17.18 1.70
N LEU A 60 4.78 16.47 0.91
CA LEU A 60 3.61 17.01 0.24
C LEU A 60 2.39 16.83 1.15
N PHE A 61 1.69 17.93 1.47
CA PHE A 61 0.54 17.91 2.39
C PHE A 61 -0.81 17.70 1.69
N THR A 62 -0.78 17.49 0.38
CA THR A 62 -1.97 17.48 -0.48
C THR A 62 -1.96 16.27 -1.39
N GLU A 63 -3.14 15.76 -1.71
CA GLU A 63 -3.28 14.72 -2.72
C GLU A 63 -3.19 15.32 -4.12
N LEU A 64 -1.99 15.31 -4.71
CA LEU A 64 -1.82 15.65 -6.13
C LEU A 64 -2.13 14.43 -7.00
N SER A 65 -3.40 14.08 -7.19
CA SER A 65 -3.81 13.01 -8.11
C SER A 65 -4.67 13.54 -9.28
N GLY A 66 -4.51 12.97 -10.48
CA GLY A 66 -5.37 13.23 -11.64
C GLY A 66 -4.92 14.32 -12.64
N LYS A 67 -5.74 14.53 -13.67
CA LYS A 67 -5.53 15.50 -14.77
C LYS A 67 -5.76 16.96 -14.37
N LYS A 68 -6.59 17.19 -13.35
CA LYS A 68 -6.77 18.49 -12.69
C LYS A 68 -6.13 18.31 -11.33
N ARG A 69 -4.95 18.90 -11.13
CA ARG A 69 -4.22 18.89 -9.86
C ARG A 69 -5.20 19.34 -8.80
N GLU A 70 -5.70 18.44 -7.97
CA GLU A 70 -6.71 18.82 -6.99
C GLU A 70 -6.02 19.63 -5.90
N PHE A 71 -6.01 20.96 -6.05
CA PHE A 71 -5.58 21.93 -5.04
C PHE A 71 -6.60 22.01 -3.89
N LYS A 72 -7.08 20.84 -3.48
CA LYS A 72 -8.03 20.65 -2.41
C LYS A 72 -7.28 20.00 -1.28
N GLY A 73 -7.14 20.74 -0.19
CA GLY A 73 -6.61 20.19 1.04
C GLY A 73 -5.85 21.22 1.85
N PRO A 74 -5.37 20.79 3.02
CA PRO A 74 -4.50 21.59 3.86
C PRO A 74 -3.21 21.93 3.11
N GLY A 75 -2.77 23.18 3.18
CA GLY A 75 -1.56 23.62 2.48
C GLY A 75 -1.79 23.99 1.02
N THR A 76 -3.04 24.17 0.60
CA THR A 76 -3.40 24.77 -0.70
C THR A 76 -4.05 26.13 -0.56
N TRP A 77 -3.95 26.94 -1.62
CA TRP A 77 -4.71 28.17 -1.81
C TRP A 77 -5.55 27.99 -3.05
N ASN A 78 -6.81 27.57 -2.88
CA ASN A 78 -7.72 27.40 -4.00
C ASN A 78 -8.43 28.73 -4.35
N GLY A 79 -8.34 29.15 -5.61
CA GLY A 79 -8.88 30.44 -6.04
C GLY A 79 -10.40 30.54 -5.91
N ASN A 80 -11.12 29.46 -6.23
CA ASN A 80 -12.58 29.41 -6.08
C ASN A 80 -13.05 29.53 -4.63
N GLU A 81 -12.27 29.00 -3.68
CA GLU A 81 -12.52 29.13 -2.26
C GLU A 81 -12.15 30.52 -1.72
N LEU A 82 -10.96 31.02 -2.04
CA LEU A 82 -10.39 32.23 -1.45
C LEU A 82 -10.90 33.52 -2.07
N LYS A 83 -11.21 33.55 -3.37
CA LYS A 83 -11.75 34.73 -4.07
C LYS A 83 -10.90 35.99 -3.85
N ASN A 84 -9.58 35.86 -3.99
CA ASN A 84 -8.55 36.88 -3.75
C ASN A 84 -8.34 37.28 -2.28
N SER A 85 -8.90 36.52 -1.34
CA SER A 85 -8.63 36.68 0.10
C SER A 85 -7.33 35.98 0.49
N SER A 86 -6.66 36.48 1.53
CA SER A 86 -5.41 35.88 2.03
C SER A 86 -5.70 34.64 2.87
N LYS A 87 -4.91 33.60 2.70
CA LYS A 87 -4.90 32.43 3.58
C LYS A 87 -3.49 32.23 4.13
N SER A 88 -3.42 31.91 5.42
CA SER A 88 -2.16 31.49 6.07
C SER A 88 -2.13 29.97 6.18
N VAL A 89 -1.02 29.36 5.78
CA VAL A 89 -0.72 27.96 6.05
C VAL A 89 0.41 27.95 7.08
N ILE A 90 0.15 27.31 8.22
CA ILE A 90 1.07 27.19 9.34
C ILE A 90 1.47 25.73 9.45
N ILE A 91 2.76 25.45 9.34
CA ILE A 91 3.30 24.10 9.33
C ILE A 91 4.24 23.97 10.52
N LEU A 92 4.00 22.96 11.35
CA LEU A 92 4.86 22.61 12.48
C LEU A 92 5.54 21.27 12.18
N LEU A 93 6.86 21.27 12.03
CA LEU A 93 7.59 20.10 11.52
C LEU A 93 9.01 20.01 12.14
N PRO A 94 9.49 18.81 12.51
CA PRO A 94 10.87 18.63 12.95
C PRO A 94 11.82 18.67 11.74
N LEU A 95 12.83 19.55 11.77
CA LEU A 95 13.84 19.68 10.71
C LEU A 95 15.25 19.44 11.27
N LYS A 96 16.07 18.74 10.49
CA LYS A 96 17.50 18.53 10.76
C LYS A 96 18.29 19.79 10.42
N ALA A 97 19.38 20.08 11.13
CA ALA A 97 20.31 21.13 10.73
C ALA A 97 20.78 20.91 9.27
N GLY A 98 20.68 21.95 8.42
CA GLY A 98 21.05 21.87 7.02
C GLY A 98 20.17 22.67 6.08
N ALA A 99 20.27 22.34 4.79
CA ALA A 99 19.52 22.97 3.72
C ALA A 99 18.18 22.26 3.48
N HIS A 100 17.13 23.06 3.36
CA HIS A 100 15.74 22.63 3.14
C HIS A 100 15.12 23.40 1.99
N LYS A 101 13.97 22.91 1.50
CA LYS A 101 13.28 23.49 0.36
C LYS A 101 11.79 23.62 0.61
N LEU A 102 11.24 24.79 0.30
CA LEU A 102 9.82 24.93 0.01
C LEU A 102 9.62 24.86 -1.50
N ARG A 103 8.76 23.94 -1.96
CA ARG A 103 8.35 23.86 -3.36
C ARG A 103 6.90 24.28 -3.48
N PHE A 104 6.65 25.20 -4.40
CA PHE A 104 5.34 25.72 -4.71
C PHE A 104 4.83 25.14 -6.02
N TRP A 105 3.74 24.40 -5.96
CA TRP A 105 3.04 23.91 -7.12
C TRP A 105 1.97 24.92 -7.51
N VAL A 106 2.05 25.42 -8.73
CA VAL A 106 1.22 26.54 -9.20
C VAL A 106 0.27 26.08 -10.30
N ASP A 107 -0.96 26.59 -10.25
CA ASP A 107 -1.86 26.71 -11.39
C ASP A 107 -2.17 28.19 -11.63
N GLU A 108 -2.01 28.62 -12.88
CA GLU A 108 -2.19 30.00 -13.30
C GLU A 108 -1.27 31.03 -12.60
N ALA A 109 -1.79 31.93 -11.75
CA ALA A 109 -1.02 33.08 -11.24
C ALA A 109 -1.38 33.54 -9.81
N PRO A 110 -1.33 32.65 -8.79
CA PRO A 110 -1.53 33.01 -7.39
C PRO A 110 -0.46 34.02 -6.91
N MET A 111 -0.78 34.76 -5.84
CA MET A 111 0.13 35.75 -5.25
C MET A 111 0.71 35.20 -3.94
N LEU A 112 2.03 35.01 -3.89
CA LEU A 112 2.77 34.69 -2.67
C LEU A 112 3.10 35.98 -1.92
N GLU A 113 2.65 36.09 -0.67
CA GLU A 113 2.76 37.32 0.12
C GLU A 113 3.98 37.28 1.05
N ASN A 114 4.07 36.25 1.88
CA ASN A 114 5.08 36.16 2.93
C ASN A 114 5.43 34.70 3.23
N ILE A 115 6.70 34.47 3.58
CA ILE A 115 7.18 33.22 4.17
C ILE A 115 7.95 33.58 5.44
N SER A 116 7.71 32.86 6.54
CA SER A 116 8.57 32.87 7.71
C SER A 116 8.91 31.46 8.17
N VAL A 117 10.15 31.27 8.62
CA VAL A 117 10.65 30.04 9.24
C VAL A 117 11.24 30.42 10.59
N GLU A 118 10.68 29.85 11.65
CA GLU A 118 11.05 30.15 13.03
C GLU A 118 11.34 28.85 13.78
N GLU A 119 12.48 28.80 14.47
CA GLU A 119 12.81 27.70 15.37
C GLU A 119 11.98 27.80 16.65
N MET A 120 11.28 26.74 17.00
CA MET A 120 10.57 26.65 18.26
C MET A 120 11.58 26.40 19.38
N ASN A 121 11.48 27.19 20.46
CA ASN A 121 12.34 26.99 21.61
C ASN A 121 12.11 25.57 22.19
N PRO A 122 13.15 24.72 22.33
CA PRO A 122 13.02 23.37 22.89
C PRO A 122 12.51 23.36 24.33
N ASP A 123 12.59 24.49 25.05
CA ASP A 123 12.03 24.65 26.40
C ASP A 123 10.51 24.86 26.43
N ILE A 124 9.83 24.91 25.27
CA ILE A 124 8.37 24.90 25.20
C ILE A 124 7.90 23.48 25.51
N LYS A 125 7.97 23.11 26.79
CA LYS A 125 7.71 21.74 27.27
C LYS A 125 6.23 21.35 27.24
N GLU A 126 5.33 22.34 27.16
CA GLU A 126 3.91 22.06 27.32
C GLU A 126 3.04 22.83 26.33
N LYS A 127 3.30 24.12 26.04
CA LYS A 127 2.32 24.97 25.34
C LYS A 127 2.93 26.03 24.42
N LEU A 128 2.60 25.96 23.15
CA LEU A 128 2.85 26.98 22.13
C LEU A 128 1.59 27.83 21.92
N VAL A 129 1.73 29.15 22.00
CA VAL A 129 0.67 30.10 21.68
C VAL A 129 1.06 30.91 20.45
N LEU A 130 0.38 30.64 19.34
CA LEU A 130 0.57 31.34 18.08
C LEU A 130 -0.41 32.52 18.01
N SER A 131 0.09 33.74 18.21
CA SER A 131 -0.69 34.95 17.98
C SER A 131 -0.78 35.22 16.48
N LEU A 132 -2.00 35.21 15.93
CA LEU A 132 -2.22 35.38 14.51
C LEU A 132 -2.47 36.85 14.22
N SER A 133 -1.39 37.58 13.93
CA SER A 133 -1.43 39.04 13.74
C SER A 133 -1.97 39.48 12.36
N HIS A 134 -2.54 38.58 11.56
CA HIS A 134 -2.80 38.84 10.14
C HIS A 134 -4.28 38.77 9.77
N ASP A 135 -4.69 39.61 8.83
CA ASP A 135 -6.04 39.67 8.24
C ASP A 135 -6.36 38.48 7.30
N ALA A 136 -5.76 37.32 7.54
CA ALA A 136 -6.06 36.12 6.77
C ALA A 136 -7.53 35.72 6.96
N SER A 137 -8.22 35.44 5.85
CA SER A 137 -9.61 34.98 5.86
C SER A 137 -9.73 33.50 6.23
N ALA A 138 -8.66 32.73 6.06
CA ALA A 138 -8.60 31.31 6.35
C ALA A 138 -7.21 30.92 6.86
N ILE A 139 -7.15 29.86 7.68
CA ILE A 139 -5.91 29.34 8.24
C ILE A 139 -5.93 27.81 8.13
N ASP A 140 -4.86 27.24 7.60
CA ASP A 140 -4.57 25.81 7.80
C ASP A 140 -3.47 25.68 8.85
N PHE A 141 -3.68 24.77 9.79
CA PHE A 141 -2.65 24.31 10.71
C PHE A 141 -2.30 22.86 10.40
N ILE A 142 -1.04 22.64 10.05
CA ILE A 142 -0.51 21.35 9.64
C ILE A 142 0.60 20.99 10.62
N TYR A 143 0.56 19.79 11.15
CA TYR A 143 1.69 19.26 11.89
C TYR A 143 1.99 17.84 11.47
N LYS A 144 3.27 17.48 11.48
CA LYS A 144 3.73 16.18 11.02
C LYS A 144 4.89 15.69 11.86
N ASN A 145 4.86 14.40 12.19
CA ASN A 145 5.84 13.73 13.04
C ASN A 145 6.06 14.39 14.41
N ILE A 146 5.00 15.00 14.95
CA ILE A 146 4.98 15.61 16.28
C ILE A 146 3.72 15.14 16.99
N GLU A 147 3.86 14.70 18.24
CA GLU A 147 2.72 14.34 19.08
C GLU A 147 2.17 15.58 19.79
N ILE A 148 0.90 15.89 19.52
CA ILE A 148 0.17 17.00 20.13
C ILE A 148 -0.88 16.40 21.08
N GLU A 149 -0.92 16.89 22.31
CA GLU A 149 -1.90 16.50 23.33
C GLU A 149 -3.23 17.23 23.14
N ASN A 150 -3.16 18.53 22.80
CA ASN A 150 -4.35 19.35 22.61
C ASN A 150 -4.09 20.48 21.62
N LEU A 151 -5.08 20.80 20.79
CA LEU A 151 -5.10 21.98 19.93
C LEU A 151 -6.35 22.80 20.22
N GLU A 152 -6.15 24.06 20.63
CA GLU A 152 -7.23 25.00 20.95
C GLU A 152 -7.13 26.22 20.03
N VAL A 153 -8.27 26.64 19.45
CA VAL A 153 -8.36 27.85 18.64
C VAL A 153 -9.18 28.89 19.39
N LYS A 154 -8.57 30.05 19.63
CA LYS A 154 -9.23 31.21 20.26
C LYS A 154 -9.59 32.25 19.23
N TYR A 155 -10.81 32.76 19.33
CA TYR A 155 -11.32 33.85 18.50
C TYR A 155 -11.38 35.14 19.31
N ASN A 156 -11.36 36.28 18.63
CA ASN A 156 -11.36 37.61 19.23
C ASN A 156 -12.65 38.02 19.99
N ASP A 157 -13.65 37.13 20.07
CA ASP A 157 -14.73 37.27 21.04
C ASP A 157 -14.40 36.35 22.23
N ASN A 158 -14.28 36.94 23.42
CA ASN A 158 -13.90 36.20 24.64
C ASN A 158 -14.94 35.15 25.09
N THR A 159 -16.01 34.91 24.31
CA THR A 159 -17.09 34.00 24.69
C THR A 159 -17.07 32.67 23.96
N HIS A 160 -16.21 32.48 22.94
CA HIS A 160 -16.14 31.23 22.17
C HIS A 160 -14.70 30.73 22.00
N SER A 161 -14.26 29.82 22.87
CA SER A 161 -13.15 28.91 22.56
C SER A 161 -13.71 27.67 21.86
N GLN A 162 -13.23 27.35 20.66
CA GLN A 162 -13.55 26.09 20.02
C GLN A 162 -12.37 25.14 20.22
N LYS A 163 -12.58 24.05 20.98
CA LYS A 163 -11.68 22.92 20.96
C LYS A 163 -11.86 22.25 19.59
N SER A 164 -10.88 22.37 18.71
CA SER A 164 -11.00 21.81 17.37
C SER A 164 -11.03 20.28 17.47
N ILE A 165 -12.08 19.70 16.88
CA ILE A 165 -12.23 18.25 16.72
C ILE A 165 -11.12 17.78 15.80
N GLU A 166 -10.30 16.85 16.28
CA GLU A 166 -9.29 16.16 15.46
C GLU A 166 -9.98 15.52 14.24
N THR A 167 -9.64 15.98 13.04
CA THR A 167 -9.81 15.17 11.84
C THR A 167 -8.54 14.36 11.64
N LYS A 168 -8.51 13.14 12.19
CA LYS A 168 -7.52 12.14 11.77
C LYS A 168 -7.80 11.77 10.32
N THR A 169 -6.88 12.13 9.43
CA THR A 169 -6.77 11.50 8.11
C THR A 169 -5.82 10.31 8.21
N ASP A 170 -6.08 9.28 7.42
CA ASP A 170 -5.57 7.90 7.51
C ASP A 170 -4.04 7.70 7.37
N THR A 171 -3.22 8.76 7.41
CA THR A 171 -1.82 8.71 6.98
C THR A 171 -0.87 9.59 7.79
N ASP A 172 -0.64 9.27 9.07
CA ASP A 172 0.51 9.77 9.88
C ASP A 172 0.76 11.30 9.89
N THR A 173 -0.21 12.08 9.41
CA THR A 173 -0.19 13.54 9.25
C THR A 173 -1.56 14.00 9.71
N ILE A 174 -1.59 14.78 10.78
CA ILE A 174 -2.85 15.32 11.28
C ILE A 174 -2.95 16.74 10.75
N MET A 175 -4.01 16.98 10.00
CA MET A 175 -4.23 18.26 9.35
C MET A 175 -5.52 18.88 9.86
N ILE A 176 -5.45 20.16 10.21
CA ILE A 176 -6.57 20.88 10.78
C ILE A 176 -6.77 22.17 9.98
N THR A 177 -7.81 22.17 9.13
CA THR A 177 -8.24 23.37 8.42
C THR A 177 -9.19 24.16 9.31
N ILE A 178 -8.78 25.36 9.70
CA ILE A 178 -9.58 26.27 10.53
C ILE A 178 -10.31 27.22 9.57
N LYS A 179 -11.56 26.88 9.24
CA LYS A 179 -12.44 27.81 8.52
C LYS A 179 -12.97 28.87 9.49
N ARG A 180 -12.71 30.12 9.16
CA ARG A 180 -13.19 31.28 9.92
C ARG A 180 -14.73 31.31 9.90
N PRO A 181 -15.42 31.30 11.06
CA PRO A 181 -16.84 31.64 11.11
C PRO A 181 -17.02 33.06 10.53
N GLN A 182 -18.10 33.31 9.77
CA GLN A 182 -18.37 34.65 9.25
C GLN A 182 -18.23 35.68 10.39
N ASP A 183 -17.44 36.73 10.14
CA ASP A 183 -17.15 37.87 11.02
C ASP A 183 -16.21 37.68 12.23
N LYS A 184 -15.77 36.46 12.61
CA LYS A 184 -14.89 36.27 13.80
C LYS A 184 -13.40 36.19 13.45
N LYS A 185 -12.51 37.02 14.01
CA LYS A 185 -11.06 36.89 13.76
C LYS A 185 -10.47 35.80 14.66
N VAL A 186 -9.61 34.95 14.12
CA VAL A 186 -8.81 34.02 14.95
C VAL A 186 -7.77 34.87 15.69
N GLU A 187 -7.77 34.82 17.02
CA GLU A 187 -6.83 35.56 17.87
C GLU A 187 -5.56 34.75 18.07
N SER A 188 -5.71 33.48 18.44
CA SER A 188 -4.57 32.59 18.65
C SER A 188 -4.88 31.13 18.37
N VAL A 189 -3.85 30.38 17.99
CA VAL A 189 -3.84 28.92 17.98
C VAL A 189 -2.92 28.46 19.11
N ILE A 190 -3.45 27.64 20.00
CA ILE A 190 -2.76 27.12 21.16
C ILE A 190 -2.51 25.64 20.92
N VAL A 191 -1.24 25.27 20.85
CA VAL A 191 -0.78 23.89 20.68
C VAL A 191 -0.21 23.40 22.00
N GLN A 192 -0.73 22.31 22.53
CA GLN A 192 -0.19 21.65 23.72
C GLN A 192 0.50 20.36 23.27
N PHE A 193 1.79 20.21 23.57
CA PHE A 193 2.55 19.03 23.22
C PHE A 193 2.43 17.95 24.29
N LYS A 194 2.65 16.68 23.94
CA LYS A 194 2.92 15.68 24.97
C LYS A 194 4.20 16.04 25.72
N SER A 195 4.29 15.64 26.99
CA SER A 195 5.39 15.98 27.92
C SER A 195 6.79 15.59 27.44
N THR A 196 6.89 14.68 26.46
CA THR A 196 8.13 14.34 25.76
C THR A 196 7.89 14.48 24.26
N ILE A 197 8.57 15.42 23.62
CA ILE A 197 8.53 15.55 22.16
C ILE A 197 9.66 14.71 21.58
N GLU A 198 9.33 13.58 20.98
CA GLU A 198 10.29 12.82 20.17
C GLU A 198 10.45 13.48 18.80
N MET A 199 11.67 13.90 18.47
CA MET A 199 11.96 14.51 17.17
C MET A 199 12.09 13.44 16.08
N ASN A 200 10.97 13.14 15.43
CA ASN A 200 10.90 12.16 14.35
C ASN A 200 11.04 12.86 13.00
N TYR A 201 12.27 13.12 12.57
CA TYR A 201 12.53 13.85 11.32
C TYR A 201 12.00 13.13 10.08
N LYS A 202 12.07 11.79 10.07
CA LYS A 202 11.50 10.92 9.04
C LYS A 202 11.03 9.62 9.70
N ILE A 203 9.82 9.19 9.37
CA ILE A 203 9.26 7.92 9.83
C ILE A 203 9.36 6.92 8.69
N GLY A 204 9.72 5.69 9.03
CA GLY A 204 9.66 4.56 8.13
C GLY A 204 8.84 3.43 8.73
N ARG A 205 8.62 2.40 7.93
CA ARG A 205 7.99 1.16 8.33
C ARG A 205 8.78 -0.01 7.77
N ILE A 206 8.91 -1.07 8.55
CA ILE A 206 9.40 -2.35 8.04
C ILE A 206 8.39 -2.90 7.05
N LYS A 207 8.85 -3.22 5.84
CA LYS A 207 8.03 -3.82 4.80
C LYS A 207 8.72 -5.02 4.17
N LEU A 208 8.21 -6.20 4.49
CA LEU A 208 8.75 -7.49 4.07
C LEU A 208 7.90 -8.05 2.94
N TYR A 209 8.16 -7.54 1.74
CA TYR A 209 7.49 -8.06 0.55
C TYR A 209 7.87 -9.52 0.30
N GLN A 210 6.87 -10.39 0.12
CA GLN A 210 7.05 -11.83 -0.04
C GLN A 210 7.88 -12.20 -1.27
N ASP A 211 7.87 -11.35 -2.31
CA ASP A 211 8.68 -11.51 -3.50
C ASP A 211 10.19 -11.31 -3.22
N ILE A 212 10.56 -10.67 -2.11
CA ILE A 212 11.93 -10.30 -1.72
C ILE A 212 12.46 -11.15 -0.56
N ILE A 213 11.59 -11.52 0.38
CA ILE A 213 11.95 -12.30 1.55
C ILE A 213 10.74 -13.09 2.04
N LEU A 214 10.97 -14.35 2.42
CA LEU A 214 9.96 -15.24 3.01
C LEU A 214 9.95 -15.19 4.55
N SER A 215 10.34 -14.05 5.13
CA SER A 215 10.44 -13.83 6.58
C SER A 215 9.35 -12.89 7.05
N SER A 216 8.86 -13.08 8.27
CA SER A 216 7.95 -12.16 8.97
C SER A 216 8.68 -11.09 9.78
N SER A 217 10.02 -11.13 9.83
CA SER A 217 10.84 -10.14 10.55
C SER A 217 12.19 -9.85 9.88
N VAL A 218 12.81 -8.74 10.27
CA VAL A 218 14.17 -8.32 9.89
C VAL A 218 14.99 -7.92 11.11
N ASN A 219 16.29 -8.15 11.07
CA ASN A 219 17.20 -7.80 12.17
C ASN A 219 17.61 -6.33 12.13
N LEU A 220 17.47 -5.64 13.26
CA LEU A 220 18.18 -4.40 13.55
C LEU A 220 19.63 -4.75 13.91
N ARG A 221 20.59 -4.20 13.16
CA ARG A 221 22.01 -4.55 13.25
C ARG A 221 22.82 -3.43 13.90
N SER A 222 23.91 -3.79 14.57
CA SER A 222 24.82 -2.81 15.19
C SER A 222 25.72 -2.05 14.20
N GLN A 223 25.94 -2.61 13.02
CA GLN A 223 26.66 -2.01 11.90
C GLN A 223 25.87 -2.27 10.60
N PRO A 224 26.10 -1.53 9.50
CA PRO A 224 25.42 -1.73 8.22
C PRO A 224 25.99 -2.97 7.48
N ASP A 225 25.85 -4.13 8.11
CA ASP A 225 26.37 -5.43 7.70
C ASP A 225 25.51 -6.56 8.31
N ASP A 226 25.30 -7.63 7.54
CA ASP A 226 24.51 -8.79 7.91
C ASP A 226 25.26 -9.83 8.76
N GLU A 227 26.53 -9.62 9.05
CA GLU A 227 27.33 -10.41 10.02
C GLU A 227 27.43 -9.72 11.39
N SER A 228 27.13 -8.42 11.48
CA SER A 228 27.22 -7.67 12.71
C SER A 228 26.19 -8.09 13.77
N LYS A 229 26.45 -7.74 15.04
CA LYS A 229 25.60 -8.06 16.19
C LYS A 229 24.16 -7.62 15.94
N ILE A 230 23.21 -8.53 16.14
CA ILE A 230 21.77 -8.26 16.14
C ILE A 230 21.42 -7.55 17.45
N LEU A 231 20.75 -6.41 17.34
CA LEU A 231 20.29 -5.58 18.46
C LEU A 231 18.82 -5.86 18.81
N GLU A 232 18.00 -6.13 17.78
CA GLU A 232 16.56 -6.35 17.86
C GLU A 232 16.10 -7.15 16.62
N SER A 233 14.93 -7.79 16.71
CA SER A 233 14.17 -8.30 15.56
C SER A 233 12.92 -7.43 15.40
N LEU A 234 12.70 -6.88 14.21
CA LEU A 234 11.60 -5.98 13.88
C LEU A 234 10.59 -6.72 12.99
N ALA A 235 9.31 -6.67 13.31
CA ALA A 235 8.25 -7.36 12.56
C ALA A 235 7.85 -6.60 11.29
N ASP A 236 7.24 -7.29 10.32
CA ASP A 236 6.58 -6.62 9.20
C ASP A 236 5.51 -5.65 9.69
N GLY A 237 5.49 -4.44 9.12
CA GLY A 237 4.57 -3.38 9.50
C GLY A 237 5.02 -2.51 10.67
N GLU A 238 6.13 -2.84 11.35
CA GLU A 238 6.63 -2.10 12.50
C GLU A 238 7.13 -0.70 12.10
N GLN A 239 6.70 0.33 12.84
CA GLN A 239 7.16 1.72 12.63
C GLN A 239 8.56 1.93 13.20
N ILE A 240 9.38 2.70 12.49
CA ILE A 240 10.76 3.01 12.87
C ILE A 240 11.07 4.49 12.60
N ASN A 241 12.00 5.05 13.37
CA ASN A 241 12.50 6.40 13.15
C ASN A 241 13.72 6.35 12.23
N ILE A 242 13.66 7.01 11.08
CA ILE A 242 14.79 7.11 10.16
C ILE A 242 15.72 8.23 10.65
N LEU A 243 16.91 7.86 11.11
CA LEU A 243 17.91 8.78 11.64
C LEU A 243 18.91 9.22 10.57
N GLU A 244 19.24 8.31 9.64
CA GLU A 244 20.15 8.55 8.53
C GLU A 244 19.76 7.66 7.34
N GLU A 245 19.65 8.25 6.16
CA GLU A 245 19.40 7.54 4.91
C GLU A 245 20.69 7.28 4.14
N VAL A 246 20.69 6.24 3.31
CA VAL A 246 21.81 5.97 2.39
C VAL A 246 23.15 5.74 3.12
N VAL A 247 23.13 4.98 4.21
CA VAL A 247 24.35 4.51 4.85
C VAL A 247 24.95 3.40 3.99
N ILE A 248 26.15 3.64 3.44
CA ILE A 248 26.85 2.67 2.63
C ILE A 248 27.39 1.56 3.53
N GLY A 249 26.90 0.35 3.32
CA GLY A 249 27.28 -0.84 4.08
C GLY A 249 27.72 -1.99 3.19
N LYS A 250 27.73 -3.19 3.77
CA LYS A 250 27.96 -4.42 3.02
C LYS A 250 26.85 -4.64 1.99
N PHE A 251 27.25 -4.97 0.77
CA PHE A 251 26.31 -5.33 -0.29
C PHE A 251 25.70 -6.71 -0.03
N ILE A 252 24.37 -6.77 -0.01
CA ILE A 252 23.62 -8.02 0.07
C ILE A 252 23.09 -8.36 -1.32
N ALA A 253 23.58 -9.47 -1.89
CA ALA A 253 23.24 -9.90 -3.25
C ALA A 253 21.72 -9.98 -3.46
N GLY A 254 21.26 -9.44 -4.59
CA GLY A 254 19.83 -9.35 -4.93
C GLY A 254 19.02 -8.36 -4.09
N LYS A 255 19.66 -7.59 -3.20
CA LYS A 255 19.02 -6.57 -2.37
C LYS A 255 19.67 -5.22 -2.58
N SER A 256 20.55 -4.78 -1.66
CA SER A 256 21.18 -3.46 -1.74
C SER A 256 22.48 -3.42 -0.93
N TYR A 257 23.32 -2.40 -1.16
CA TYR A 257 24.36 -1.97 -0.19
C TYR A 257 23.90 -0.80 0.66
N VAL A 258 22.70 -0.28 0.42
CA VAL A 258 22.15 0.86 1.14
C VAL A 258 21.46 0.36 2.41
N TRP A 259 21.89 0.90 3.54
CA TRP A 259 21.29 0.70 4.85
C TRP A 259 20.70 2.02 5.34
N HIS A 260 19.71 1.94 6.22
CA HIS A 260 19.23 3.09 6.99
C HIS A 260 19.67 2.93 8.43
N LYS A 261 20.16 4.01 9.03
CA LYS A 261 20.31 4.08 10.47
C LYS A 261 18.95 4.42 11.05
N VAL A 262 18.45 3.60 11.96
CA VAL A 262 17.09 3.71 12.48
C VAL A 262 17.06 3.60 14.00
N GLY A 263 16.09 4.26 14.60
CA GLY A 263 15.70 4.10 15.99
C GLY A 263 14.44 3.23 16.08
N ALA A 264 14.48 2.17 16.90
CA ALA A 264 13.34 1.31 17.19
C ALA A 264 13.44 0.79 18.62
N HIS A 265 12.32 0.80 19.37
CA HIS A 265 12.26 0.32 20.76
C HIS A 265 13.37 0.87 21.69
N GLY A 266 13.74 2.14 21.54
CA GLY A 266 14.82 2.77 22.32
C GLY A 266 16.24 2.32 21.95
N LYS A 267 16.41 1.51 20.89
CA LYS A 267 17.70 1.10 20.34
C LYS A 267 17.97 1.82 19.02
N ILE A 268 19.24 2.07 18.75
CA ILE A 268 19.71 2.66 17.48
C ILE A 268 20.57 1.61 16.76
N GLY A 269 20.25 1.34 15.51
CA GLY A 269 20.98 0.38 14.68
C GLY A 269 20.76 0.61 13.20
N TYR A 270 21.01 -0.42 12.40
CA TYR A 270 20.95 -0.39 10.94
C TYR A 270 20.01 -1.47 10.41
N VAL A 271 19.19 -1.09 9.42
CA VAL A 271 18.33 -2.01 8.67
C VAL A 271 18.59 -1.82 7.18
N LEU A 272 18.63 -2.91 6.43
CA LEU A 272 18.85 -2.85 4.98
C LEU A 272 17.66 -2.16 4.31
N SER A 273 17.93 -1.19 3.42
CA SER A 273 16.89 -0.36 2.78
C SER A 273 15.86 -1.15 1.98
N SER A 274 16.22 -2.36 1.54
CA SER A 274 15.31 -3.28 0.86
C SER A 274 14.11 -3.74 1.68
N PHE A 275 14.09 -3.45 2.98
CA PHE A 275 13.04 -3.84 3.94
C PHE A 275 12.40 -2.64 4.63
N VAL A 276 12.67 -1.42 4.17
CA VAL A 276 12.18 -0.19 4.78
C VAL A 276 11.41 0.60 3.73
N GLU A 277 10.19 0.98 4.08
CA GLU A 277 9.46 2.03 3.37
C GLU A 277 9.56 3.31 4.18
N ILE A 278 10.05 4.38 3.55
CA ILE A 278 10.09 5.70 4.16
C ILE A 278 8.78 6.40 3.80
N GLN A 279 8.20 7.11 4.76
CA GLN A 279 6.94 7.82 4.55
C GLN A 279 7.03 8.78 3.35
N GLY A 280 6.04 8.74 2.46
CA GLY A 280 6.01 9.48 1.19
C GLY A 280 6.80 8.81 0.05
N GLN A 281 7.45 7.67 0.32
CA GLN A 281 8.19 6.85 -0.63
C GLN A 281 7.69 5.40 -0.65
N GLU A 282 6.47 5.17 -0.15
CA GLU A 282 5.80 3.87 -0.20
C GLU A 282 5.61 3.42 -1.65
N ARG A 283 5.59 2.11 -1.89
CA ARG A 283 5.46 1.54 -3.24
C ARG A 283 4.28 2.13 -4.02
N GLU A 284 3.13 2.33 -3.38
CA GLU A 284 1.94 2.93 -3.98
C GLU A 284 2.20 4.37 -4.44
N LYS A 285 2.88 5.17 -3.61
CA LYS A 285 3.27 6.56 -3.94
C LYS A 285 4.29 6.61 -5.07
N ILE A 286 5.22 5.66 -5.13
CA ILE A 286 6.14 5.52 -6.26
C ILE A 286 5.38 5.18 -7.56
N ILE A 287 4.39 4.28 -7.49
CA ILE A 287 3.55 3.94 -8.64
C ILE A 287 2.75 5.16 -9.13
N GLU A 288 2.17 5.94 -8.22
CA GLU A 288 1.48 7.20 -8.54
C GLU A 288 2.41 8.21 -9.20
N LEU A 289 3.61 8.37 -8.66
CA LEU A 289 4.66 9.25 -9.19
C LEU A 289 5.09 8.84 -10.62
N ILE A 290 5.24 7.53 -10.89
CA ILE A 290 5.52 7.02 -12.23
C ILE A 290 4.38 7.33 -13.19
N LYS A 291 3.12 7.09 -12.79
CA LYS A 291 1.93 7.41 -13.60
C LYS A 291 1.86 8.90 -13.94
N PHE A 292 2.14 9.75 -12.95
CA PHE A 292 2.20 11.20 -13.14
C PHE A 292 3.21 11.59 -14.22
N TRP A 293 4.46 11.12 -14.13
CA TRP A 293 5.49 11.43 -15.11
C TRP A 293 5.21 10.82 -16.48
N ALA A 294 4.65 9.61 -16.53
CA ALA A 294 4.23 8.97 -17.78
C ALA A 294 3.19 9.82 -18.51
N GLN A 295 2.16 10.28 -17.79
CA GLN A 295 1.14 11.16 -18.33
C GLN A 295 1.72 12.51 -18.76
N LYS A 296 2.53 13.16 -17.90
CA LYS A 296 3.17 14.45 -18.19
C LYS A 296 4.00 14.40 -19.46
N LEU A 297 4.66 13.27 -19.72
CA LEU A 297 5.51 13.07 -20.88
C LEU A 297 4.78 12.41 -22.07
N ASN A 298 3.48 12.13 -21.96
CA ASN A 298 2.67 11.46 -22.98
C ASN A 298 3.27 10.12 -23.43
N ILE A 299 3.62 9.27 -22.46
CA ILE A 299 4.02 7.88 -22.67
C ILE A 299 3.08 6.93 -21.95
N GLU A 300 2.85 5.76 -22.55
CA GLU A 300 2.01 4.71 -22.00
C GLU A 300 2.53 4.27 -20.62
N SER A 301 1.72 4.47 -19.57
CA SER A 301 2.13 4.22 -18.18
C SER A 301 2.42 2.75 -17.91
N SER A 302 1.72 1.82 -18.57
CA SER A 302 1.96 0.38 -18.45
C SER A 302 3.38 -0.02 -18.87
N TYR A 303 4.01 0.70 -19.80
CA TYR A 303 5.37 0.43 -20.25
C TYR A 303 6.41 0.77 -19.19
N VAL A 304 6.31 1.96 -18.60
CA VAL A 304 7.28 2.43 -17.61
C VAL A 304 7.04 1.84 -16.22
N LEU A 305 5.79 1.49 -15.89
CA LEU A 305 5.49 0.71 -14.68
C LEU A 305 6.06 -0.71 -14.77
N ALA A 306 5.94 -1.37 -15.93
CA ALA A 306 6.54 -2.68 -16.14
C ALA A 306 8.07 -2.62 -16.05
N LEU A 307 8.69 -1.58 -16.62
CA LEU A 307 10.13 -1.36 -16.52
C LEU A 307 10.58 -1.18 -15.06
N ALA A 308 10.00 -0.23 -14.32
CA ALA A 308 10.35 0.00 -12.92
C ALA A 308 10.09 -1.22 -12.02
N GLY A 309 9.01 -1.96 -12.28
CA GLY A 309 8.69 -3.19 -11.57
C GLY A 309 9.74 -4.29 -11.77
N CYS A 310 10.23 -4.46 -13.00
CA CYS A 310 11.27 -5.44 -13.32
C CYS A 310 12.67 -5.01 -12.87
N GLU A 311 12.99 -3.71 -12.90
CA GLU A 311 14.30 -3.17 -12.53
C GLU A 311 14.52 -3.13 -11.01
N SER A 312 13.55 -2.59 -10.26
CA SER A 312 13.73 -2.32 -8.82
C SER A 312 12.59 -2.81 -7.95
N ARG A 313 11.48 -3.28 -8.55
CA ARG A 313 10.22 -3.56 -7.84
C ARG A 313 9.73 -2.33 -7.07
N TYR A 314 9.89 -1.16 -7.70
CA TYR A 314 9.51 0.17 -7.21
C TYR A 314 10.31 0.67 -6.00
N LYS A 315 11.47 0.07 -5.70
CA LYS A 315 12.29 0.45 -4.54
C LYS A 315 13.14 1.68 -4.83
N VAL A 316 13.03 2.68 -3.95
CA VAL A 316 13.82 3.92 -4.03
C VAL A 316 15.31 3.67 -3.87
N TYR A 317 15.71 2.74 -3.00
CA TYR A 317 17.12 2.47 -2.68
C TYR A 317 17.65 1.16 -3.31
N ALA A 318 17.07 0.73 -4.42
CA ALA A 318 17.56 -0.44 -5.17
C ALA A 318 18.92 -0.16 -5.81
N THR A 319 19.79 -1.17 -5.84
CA THR A 319 21.14 -1.07 -6.42
C THR A 319 21.48 -2.34 -7.20
N GLY A 320 22.09 -2.19 -8.38
CA GLY A 320 22.46 -3.32 -9.23
C GLY A 320 23.67 -4.14 -8.75
N GLY A 321 24.42 -3.65 -7.77
CA GLY A 321 25.57 -4.34 -7.17
C GLY A 321 26.31 -3.44 -6.18
N PRO A 322 27.58 -3.73 -5.82
CA PRO A 322 28.29 -3.02 -4.76
C PRO A 322 28.53 -1.53 -5.08
N ALA A 323 28.66 -0.70 -4.03
CA ALA A 323 28.82 0.75 -4.16
C ALA A 323 30.05 1.18 -4.99
N SER A 324 31.09 0.35 -5.03
CA SER A 324 32.33 0.58 -5.77
C SER A 324 32.20 0.45 -7.29
N ASP A 325 31.12 -0.14 -7.81
CA ASP A 325 30.89 -0.26 -9.25
C ASP A 325 29.91 0.83 -9.71
N ASP A 326 30.46 1.86 -10.34
CA ASP A 326 29.72 3.03 -10.82
C ASP A 326 28.92 2.78 -12.11
N ARG A 327 29.16 1.63 -12.76
CA ARG A 327 28.46 1.18 -13.97
C ARG A 327 27.08 0.58 -13.66
N LEU A 328 26.81 0.28 -12.39
CA LEU A 328 25.58 -0.38 -11.97
C LEU A 328 24.45 0.61 -11.69
N GLY A 329 23.23 0.14 -11.91
CA GLY A 329 22.02 0.93 -11.77
C GLY A 329 21.68 1.29 -10.32
N ARG A 330 21.05 2.46 -10.13
CA ARG A 330 20.58 2.94 -8.82
C ARG A 330 19.16 3.48 -8.90
N GLY A 331 18.41 3.27 -7.83
CA GLY A 331 17.06 3.75 -7.65
C GLY A 331 16.00 3.01 -8.45
N ILE A 332 14.82 3.61 -8.56
CA ILE A 332 13.59 2.99 -9.09
C ILE A 332 13.78 2.48 -10.53
N PHE A 333 14.50 3.26 -11.33
CA PHE A 333 14.77 2.98 -12.73
C PHE A 333 16.19 2.46 -12.99
N GLN A 334 16.93 2.09 -11.95
CA GLN A 334 18.28 1.54 -12.07
C GLN A 334 19.21 2.38 -12.98
N LEU A 335 19.18 3.70 -12.82
CA LEU A 335 19.98 4.64 -13.60
C LEU A 335 21.47 4.55 -13.20
N THR A 336 22.36 4.46 -14.18
CA THR A 336 23.82 4.39 -13.96
C THR A 336 24.43 5.77 -13.80
N ASN A 337 25.66 5.88 -13.26
CA ASN A 337 26.34 7.18 -13.19
C ASN A 337 26.67 7.76 -14.57
N GLN A 338 26.98 6.91 -15.56
CA GLN A 338 27.20 7.39 -16.93
C GLN A 338 25.92 7.98 -17.52
N LEU A 339 24.77 7.33 -17.32
CA LEU A 339 23.48 7.88 -17.77
C LEU A 339 23.11 9.16 -17.01
N LYS A 340 23.47 9.27 -15.71
CA LYS A 340 23.34 10.52 -14.93
C LYS A 340 24.11 11.68 -15.59
N ILE A 341 25.31 11.44 -16.10
CA ILE A 341 26.09 12.46 -16.83
C ILE A 341 25.34 12.87 -18.10
N ASP A 342 24.89 11.89 -18.90
CA ASP A 342 24.15 12.17 -20.14
C ASP A 342 22.81 12.89 -19.89
N LEU A 343 22.12 12.59 -18.79
CA LEU A 343 20.85 13.23 -18.40
C LEU A 343 21.02 14.69 -17.97
N ASN A 344 22.22 15.08 -17.54
CA ASN A 344 22.58 16.44 -17.16
C ASN A 344 23.23 17.24 -18.30
N ASP A 345 23.44 16.63 -19.48
CA ASP A 345 23.91 17.31 -20.68
C ASP A 345 22.70 17.83 -21.48
N ASP A 346 22.53 19.16 -21.47
CA ASP A 346 21.40 19.85 -22.11
C ASP A 346 21.40 19.75 -23.65
N SER A 347 22.51 19.29 -24.25
CA SER A 347 22.58 18.97 -25.67
C SER A 347 21.89 17.64 -26.01
N LYS A 348 21.61 16.79 -25.01
CA LYS A 348 20.95 15.50 -25.23
C LYS A 348 19.43 15.68 -25.39
N PRO A 349 18.81 14.95 -26.34
CA PRO A 349 17.36 15.03 -26.59
C PRO A 349 16.48 14.44 -25.48
N PHE A 350 17.09 13.95 -24.40
CA PHE A 350 16.45 13.38 -23.21
C PHE A 350 16.94 14.04 -21.92
N TYR A 351 17.48 15.25 -22.02
CA TYR A 351 17.89 16.06 -20.87
C TYR A 351 16.79 16.07 -19.80
N SER A 352 17.15 15.65 -18.60
CA SER A 352 16.29 15.59 -17.43
C SER A 352 17.20 15.59 -16.20
N PRO A 353 17.59 16.78 -15.71
CA PRO A 353 18.69 16.91 -14.77
C PRO A 353 18.41 16.17 -13.47
N ILE A 354 19.44 15.51 -12.96
CA ILE A 354 19.39 14.64 -11.78
C ILE A 354 20.67 14.79 -10.96
N SER A 355 20.51 15.21 -9.71
CA SER A 355 21.61 15.38 -8.76
C SER A 355 21.80 14.14 -7.89
N ASP A 356 20.71 13.45 -7.56
CA ASP A 356 20.71 12.28 -6.69
C ASP A 356 19.93 11.12 -7.32
N LEU A 357 20.60 9.98 -7.45
CA LEU A 357 20.02 8.76 -8.03
C LEU A 357 19.03 8.06 -7.09
N PHE A 358 19.08 8.35 -5.79
CA PHE A 358 18.12 7.84 -4.81
C PHE A 358 16.97 8.81 -4.54
N ASN A 359 16.98 10.04 -5.09
CA ASN A 359 15.81 10.89 -5.01
C ASN A 359 14.70 10.34 -5.92
N ALA A 360 13.62 9.84 -5.32
CA ALA A 360 12.53 9.17 -6.04
C ALA A 360 11.97 10.01 -7.21
N ASN A 361 11.70 11.30 -7.00
CA ASN A 361 11.17 12.18 -8.04
C ASN A 361 12.16 12.39 -9.19
N GLN A 362 13.42 12.70 -8.90
CA GLN A 362 14.44 12.89 -9.93
C GLN A 362 14.68 11.58 -10.72
N ASN A 363 14.80 10.45 -10.01
CA ASN A 363 15.02 9.15 -10.63
C ASN A 363 13.86 8.74 -11.55
N VAL A 364 12.61 8.91 -11.11
CA VAL A 364 11.42 8.65 -11.94
C VAL A 364 11.37 9.59 -13.13
N ALA A 365 11.53 10.90 -12.93
CA ALA A 365 11.51 11.89 -14.01
C ALA A 365 12.53 11.56 -15.10
N ALA A 366 13.78 11.28 -14.70
CA ALA A 366 14.87 10.94 -15.58
C ALA A 366 14.66 9.59 -16.29
N GLY A 367 14.26 8.55 -15.55
CA GLY A 367 14.01 7.21 -16.11
C GLY A 367 12.90 7.20 -17.15
N VAL A 368 11.78 7.87 -16.87
CA VAL A 368 10.66 8.01 -17.82
C VAL A 368 11.06 8.86 -19.03
N SER A 369 11.81 9.96 -18.83
CA SER A 369 12.30 10.81 -19.94
C SER A 369 13.23 10.05 -20.88
N TYR A 370 14.19 9.30 -20.33
CA TYR A 370 15.09 8.48 -21.11
C TYR A 370 14.34 7.39 -21.89
N PHE A 371 13.44 6.65 -21.22
CA PHE A 371 12.66 5.61 -21.88
C PHE A 371 11.73 6.16 -22.98
N LYS A 372 11.14 7.33 -22.76
CA LYS A 372 10.37 8.05 -23.80
C LYS A 372 11.23 8.32 -25.02
N TRP A 373 12.42 8.90 -24.85
CA TRP A 373 13.27 9.18 -26.00
C TRP A 373 13.63 7.90 -26.77
N LEU A 374 13.93 6.80 -26.08
CA LEU A 374 14.18 5.51 -26.74
C LEU A 374 12.98 5.09 -27.60
N ASN A 375 11.79 5.09 -27.02
CA ASN A 375 10.59 4.54 -27.65
C ASN A 375 9.99 5.46 -28.72
N THR A 376 9.91 6.76 -28.46
CA THR A 376 9.20 7.72 -29.32
C THR A 376 10.12 8.45 -30.30
N THR A 377 11.44 8.40 -30.10
CA THR A 377 12.40 9.13 -30.92
C THR A 377 13.42 8.19 -31.56
N LYS A 378 14.24 7.49 -30.77
CA LYS A 378 15.34 6.65 -31.28
C LYS A 378 14.83 5.47 -32.11
N TYR A 379 13.86 4.72 -31.60
CA TYR A 379 13.32 3.51 -32.23
C TYR A 379 11.92 3.68 -32.83
N LYS A 380 11.43 4.94 -32.99
CA LYS A 380 10.09 5.27 -33.50
C LYS A 380 9.73 4.56 -34.81
N LYS A 381 10.70 4.36 -35.70
CA LYS A 381 10.50 3.75 -37.02
C LYS A 381 10.47 2.22 -37.00
N SER A 382 10.73 1.58 -35.87
CA SER A 382 10.73 0.12 -35.75
C SER A 382 9.35 -0.39 -35.31
N THR A 383 8.88 -1.47 -35.92
CA THR A 383 7.71 -2.22 -35.44
C THR A 383 7.93 -2.90 -34.09
N GLU A 384 9.20 -3.00 -33.66
CA GLU A 384 9.62 -3.51 -32.36
C GLU A 384 10.10 -2.38 -31.43
N SER A 385 9.59 -1.14 -31.60
CA SER A 385 10.08 0.05 -30.88
C SER A 385 10.15 -0.16 -29.37
N PHE A 386 9.08 -0.70 -28.78
CA PHE A 386 9.00 -0.96 -27.34
C PHE A 386 10.06 -1.97 -26.90
N LYS A 387 10.14 -3.13 -27.56
CA LYS A 387 11.11 -4.18 -27.25
C LYS A 387 12.56 -3.70 -27.40
N LYS A 388 12.87 -2.97 -28.47
CA LYS A 388 14.19 -2.35 -28.69
C LYS A 388 14.51 -1.32 -27.63
N SER A 389 13.53 -0.55 -27.17
CA SER A 389 13.73 0.44 -26.10
C SER A 389 14.10 -0.23 -24.80
N VAL A 390 13.45 -1.35 -24.44
CA VAL A 390 13.80 -2.11 -23.23
C VAL A 390 15.22 -2.70 -23.33
N VAL A 391 15.59 -3.28 -24.48
CA VAL A 391 16.97 -3.77 -24.69
C VAL A 391 17.97 -2.61 -24.60
N ALA A 392 17.69 -1.49 -25.25
CA ALA A 392 18.59 -0.34 -25.28
C ALA A 392 18.72 0.35 -23.92
N TYR A 393 17.69 0.25 -23.08
CA TYR A 393 17.71 0.74 -21.70
C TYR A 393 18.77 0.02 -20.86
N ASN A 394 18.84 -1.30 -21.00
CA ASN A 394 19.75 -2.14 -20.21
C ASN A 394 21.12 -2.34 -20.88
N ALA A 395 21.15 -2.64 -22.18
CA ALA A 395 22.39 -2.93 -22.94
C ALA A 395 23.02 -1.69 -23.59
N GLY A 396 22.39 -0.51 -23.48
CA GLY A 396 22.85 0.72 -24.12
C GLY A 396 22.46 0.84 -25.60
N THR A 397 22.25 2.08 -26.05
CA THR A 397 21.71 2.36 -27.39
C THR A 397 22.64 1.99 -28.55
N GLY A 398 23.96 1.93 -28.32
CA GLY A 398 24.95 1.56 -29.32
C GLY A 398 24.85 0.09 -29.76
N ASN A 399 24.29 -0.76 -28.89
CA ASN A 399 24.21 -2.20 -29.11
C ASN A 399 22.88 -2.64 -29.75
N VAL A 400 21.96 -1.71 -30.01
CA VAL A 400 20.61 -2.04 -30.51
C VAL A 400 20.39 -1.41 -31.88
N PRO A 401 20.15 -2.22 -32.93
CA PRO A 401 20.04 -1.71 -34.30
C PRO A 401 18.81 -0.81 -34.45
N VAL A 402 19.00 0.39 -34.99
CA VAL A 402 17.89 1.33 -35.27
C VAL A 402 16.98 0.77 -36.36
N VAL A 403 17.58 0.22 -37.43
CA VAL A 403 16.89 -0.39 -38.59
C VAL A 403 17.09 -1.91 -38.55
N GLY A 404 16.10 -2.67 -39.00
CA GLY A 404 16.15 -4.14 -39.02
C GLY A 404 15.52 -4.80 -37.80
N LYS A 405 15.50 -6.13 -37.76
CA LYS A 405 14.92 -6.92 -36.67
C LYS A 405 15.88 -7.04 -35.49
N LEU A 406 15.33 -7.08 -34.28
CA LEU A 406 16.08 -7.34 -33.06
C LEU A 406 16.23 -8.86 -32.85
N ASN A 407 17.47 -9.35 -32.72
CA ASN A 407 17.72 -10.73 -32.28
C ASN A 407 18.10 -10.75 -30.79
N LEU A 408 17.12 -11.04 -29.93
CA LEU A 408 17.28 -11.00 -28.48
C LEU A 408 18.33 -12.00 -27.96
N LYS A 409 18.58 -13.10 -28.68
CA LYS A 409 19.57 -14.13 -28.29
C LYS A 409 21.02 -13.63 -28.30
N ASN A 410 21.28 -12.49 -28.94
CA ASN A 410 22.62 -11.90 -29.03
C ASN A 410 23.00 -11.05 -27.81
N TYR A 411 22.09 -10.89 -26.84
CA TYR A 411 22.30 -10.06 -25.65
C TYR A 411 22.54 -10.94 -24.42
N GLU A 412 23.12 -10.35 -23.37
CA GLU A 412 23.36 -11.05 -22.11
C GLU A 412 22.05 -11.57 -21.50
N GLN A 413 22.13 -12.69 -20.76
CA GLN A 413 20.96 -13.33 -20.15
C GLN A 413 20.16 -12.35 -19.26
N GLN A 414 20.84 -11.42 -18.59
CA GLN A 414 20.19 -10.37 -17.80
C GLN A 414 19.27 -9.48 -18.66
N THR A 415 19.75 -9.01 -19.81
CA THR A 415 18.94 -8.23 -20.76
C THR A 415 17.76 -9.03 -21.29
N GLN A 416 17.97 -10.31 -21.61
CA GLN A 416 16.91 -11.19 -22.09
C GLN A 416 15.80 -11.40 -21.02
N ASN A 417 16.21 -11.57 -19.76
CA ASN A 417 15.29 -11.73 -18.64
C ASN A 417 14.50 -10.43 -18.39
N LEU A 418 15.16 -9.28 -18.43
CA LEU A 418 14.49 -7.98 -18.28
C LEU A 418 13.44 -7.79 -19.39
N VAL A 419 13.80 -8.04 -20.65
CA VAL A 419 12.85 -7.90 -21.77
C VAL A 419 11.64 -8.81 -21.61
N SER A 420 11.86 -10.06 -21.21
CA SER A 420 10.76 -11.00 -20.97
C SER A 420 9.84 -10.50 -19.85
N CYS A 421 10.41 -10.09 -18.71
CA CYS A 421 9.67 -9.53 -17.58
C CYS A 421 8.85 -8.29 -17.98
N VAL A 422 9.46 -7.34 -18.69
CA VAL A 422 8.80 -6.08 -19.08
C VAL A 422 7.70 -6.32 -20.11
N LEU A 423 7.94 -7.17 -21.11
CA LEU A 423 6.92 -7.50 -22.12
C LEU A 423 5.70 -8.17 -21.47
N GLU A 424 5.93 -9.15 -20.58
CA GLU A 424 4.86 -9.82 -19.86
C GLU A 424 4.06 -8.84 -18.99
N ASN A 425 4.74 -8.03 -18.18
CA ASN A 425 4.09 -7.09 -17.26
C ASN A 425 3.42 -5.90 -17.98
N SER A 426 3.91 -5.49 -19.14
CA SER A 426 3.29 -4.40 -19.94
C SER A 426 1.95 -4.79 -20.56
N GLN A 427 1.74 -6.09 -20.84
CA GLN A 427 0.51 -6.60 -21.44
C GLN A 427 -0.61 -6.77 -20.42
N LYS A 428 -0.27 -6.76 -19.12
CA LYS A 428 -1.23 -6.77 -18.01
C LYS A 428 -1.94 -5.41 -17.93
N LYS A 429 -2.75 -5.06 -18.94
CA LYS A 429 -3.54 -3.80 -19.06
C LYS A 429 -4.56 -3.57 -17.92
N LYS A 430 -4.61 -4.43 -16.89
CA LYS A 430 -5.66 -4.48 -15.87
C LYS A 430 -5.21 -4.09 -14.46
N TRP A 431 -4.10 -3.37 -14.27
CA TRP A 431 -3.71 -2.85 -12.95
C TRP A 431 -4.78 -1.96 -12.26
N GLY A 432 -5.81 -1.47 -12.98
CA GLY A 432 -6.91 -0.69 -12.39
C GLY A 432 -8.34 -1.19 -12.70
N ASN A 433 -8.51 -2.24 -13.52
CA ASN A 433 -9.85 -2.64 -14.03
C ASN A 433 -10.44 -3.90 -13.37
N ILE A 434 -9.86 -4.37 -12.26
CA ILE A 434 -10.42 -5.51 -11.49
C ILE A 434 -11.68 -5.07 -10.70
N TRP A 435 -11.81 -3.78 -10.40
CA TRP A 435 -12.99 -3.26 -9.68
C TRP A 435 -14.27 -3.20 -10.54
N TRP A 436 -14.18 -2.99 -11.86
CA TRP A 436 -15.38 -2.79 -12.70
C TRP A 436 -16.25 -4.05 -12.90
N PRO A 437 -15.69 -5.26 -13.12
CA PRO A 437 -16.48 -6.49 -13.17
C PRO A 437 -17.07 -6.85 -11.81
N ILE A 438 -16.36 -6.58 -10.71
CA ILE A 438 -16.85 -6.80 -9.34
C ILE A 438 -17.99 -5.83 -9.03
N LEU A 439 -17.84 -4.55 -9.39
CA LEU A 439 -18.90 -3.54 -9.25
C LEU A 439 -20.14 -3.88 -10.10
N LEU A 440 -19.96 -4.36 -11.34
CA LEU A 440 -21.08 -4.79 -12.18
C LEU A 440 -21.72 -6.10 -11.71
N PHE A 441 -20.94 -7.02 -11.13
CA PHE A 441 -21.46 -8.24 -10.53
C PHE A 441 -22.22 -7.94 -9.23
N VAL A 442 -21.73 -7.00 -8.42
CA VAL A 442 -22.39 -6.52 -7.20
C VAL A 442 -23.65 -5.74 -7.54
N ILE A 443 -23.63 -4.81 -8.50
CA ILE A 443 -24.83 -4.09 -8.97
C ILE A 443 -25.84 -5.07 -9.60
N GLY A 444 -25.39 -6.04 -10.39
CA GLY A 444 -26.25 -7.09 -10.95
C GLY A 444 -26.87 -8.00 -9.88
N PHE A 445 -26.10 -8.34 -8.85
CA PHE A 445 -26.56 -9.13 -7.70
C PHE A 445 -27.55 -8.33 -6.83
N PHE A 446 -27.32 -7.04 -6.62
CA PHE A 446 -28.26 -6.15 -5.91
C PHE A 446 -29.55 -5.93 -6.69
N LEU A 447 -29.51 -5.85 -8.03
CA LEU A 447 -30.71 -5.74 -8.87
C LEU A 447 -31.51 -7.06 -8.91
N ALA A 448 -30.82 -8.22 -8.96
CA ALA A 448 -31.47 -9.54 -8.86
C ALA A 448 -32.05 -9.81 -7.46
N ALA A 449 -31.34 -9.38 -6.40
CA ALA A 449 -31.82 -9.44 -5.02
C ALA A 449 -32.99 -8.47 -4.78
N HIS A 450 -32.99 -7.27 -5.38
CA HIS A 450 -34.15 -6.36 -5.33
C HIS A 450 -35.40 -6.96 -5.99
N GLY A 451 -35.22 -7.73 -7.07
CA GLY A 451 -36.30 -8.48 -7.71
C GLY A 451 -36.88 -9.61 -6.84
N PHE A 452 -36.10 -10.12 -5.88
CA PHE A 452 -36.54 -11.19 -4.97
C PHE A 452 -37.07 -10.64 -3.63
N VAL A 453 -36.65 -9.43 -3.22
CA VAL A 453 -36.98 -8.81 -1.92
C VAL A 453 -38.23 -7.92 -1.97
N THR A 454 -38.80 -7.63 -3.15
CA THR A 454 -40.05 -6.86 -3.30
C THR A 454 -41.33 -7.59 -2.85
N LYS A 455 -41.23 -8.56 -1.92
CA LYS A 455 -42.39 -9.21 -1.29
C LYS A 455 -42.48 -9.14 0.23
N LEU A 456 -41.57 -8.45 0.93
CA LEU A 456 -41.71 -8.19 2.38
C LEU A 456 -41.24 -6.77 2.74
N ASN A 457 -41.89 -6.18 3.74
CA ASN A 457 -42.10 -4.76 3.93
C ASN A 457 -40.86 -3.85 4.15
N TYR A 458 -41.07 -2.59 3.76
CA TYR A 458 -40.28 -1.38 3.96
C TYR A 458 -39.94 -1.09 5.44
N ALA A 459 -38.67 -0.80 5.72
CA ALA A 459 -38.23 0.26 6.64
C ALA A 459 -36.76 0.62 6.33
N SER A 460 -36.49 1.93 6.26
CA SER A 460 -35.28 2.58 5.78
C SER A 460 -34.07 2.51 6.71
N ALA A 461 -32.87 2.34 6.15
CA ALA A 461 -31.67 3.11 6.50
C ALA A 461 -30.63 2.93 5.39
N GLN A 462 -30.20 4.03 4.78
CA GLN A 462 -29.25 4.07 3.69
C GLN A 462 -27.87 4.32 4.30
N ASN A 463 -27.07 3.26 4.44
CA ASN A 463 -25.66 3.36 4.81
C ASN A 463 -24.84 2.80 3.63
N ASP A 464 -24.02 3.65 3.03
CA ASP A 464 -22.97 3.21 2.13
C ASP A 464 -21.96 2.39 2.94
N ILE A 465 -21.74 1.14 2.53
CA ILE A 465 -20.80 0.22 3.16
C ILE A 465 -19.49 0.28 2.38
N THR A 466 -18.43 0.78 3.01
CA THR A 466 -17.07 0.78 2.49
C THR A 466 -16.38 -0.53 2.88
N ILE A 467 -15.86 -1.29 1.91
CA ILE A 467 -15.19 -2.58 2.14
C ILE A 467 -13.67 -2.35 2.05
N ASP A 468 -13.02 -2.12 3.20
CA ASP A 468 -11.55 -1.94 3.29
C ASP A 468 -10.79 -3.22 3.72
N ALA A 469 -11.49 -4.31 4.04
CA ALA A 469 -10.87 -5.49 4.68
C ALA A 469 -10.16 -6.49 3.75
N ILE A 470 -10.18 -6.31 2.41
CA ILE A 470 -9.58 -7.25 1.44
C ILE A 470 -8.29 -6.69 0.79
N SER A 471 -7.75 -5.56 1.27
CA SER A 471 -6.60 -4.88 0.65
C SER A 471 -5.24 -5.57 0.85
N ASN A 472 -5.16 -6.62 1.69
CA ASN A 472 -3.90 -7.28 2.04
C ASN A 472 -3.61 -8.60 1.28
N PHE A 473 -4.44 -8.99 0.32
CA PHE A 473 -4.09 -10.07 -0.63
C PHE A 473 -3.56 -9.47 -1.92
N GLU A 474 -2.46 -10.00 -2.46
CA GLU A 474 -1.90 -9.53 -3.73
C GLU A 474 -2.99 -9.46 -4.82
N PRO A 475 -3.11 -8.34 -5.56
CA PRO A 475 -4.15 -8.13 -6.56
C PRO A 475 -4.06 -9.07 -7.79
N ASP A 476 -3.07 -9.96 -7.81
CA ASP A 476 -2.69 -10.82 -8.95
C ASP A 476 -3.24 -12.26 -8.87
N ARG A 477 -4.10 -12.60 -7.90
CA ARG A 477 -4.74 -13.93 -7.84
C ARG A 477 -6.26 -13.81 -7.75
N SER A 478 -6.97 -14.38 -8.73
CA SER A 478 -8.42 -14.56 -8.64
C SER A 478 -8.73 -15.45 -7.44
N ILE A 479 -9.36 -14.90 -6.40
CA ILE A 479 -9.84 -15.70 -5.29
C ILE A 479 -10.99 -16.57 -5.81
N ARG A 480 -10.77 -17.89 -5.89
CA ARG A 480 -11.86 -18.84 -6.10
C ARG A 480 -12.45 -19.21 -4.75
N ILE A 481 -13.73 -18.92 -4.59
CA ILE A 481 -14.52 -19.44 -3.49
C ILE A 481 -14.78 -20.92 -3.79
N SER A 482 -14.19 -21.82 -3.02
CA SER A 482 -14.33 -23.27 -3.21
C SER A 482 -15.61 -23.81 -2.57
N SER A 483 -16.02 -23.23 -1.45
CA SER A 483 -17.28 -23.52 -0.75
C SER A 483 -17.75 -22.29 0.00
N ALA A 484 -19.06 -22.14 0.14
CA ALA A 484 -19.70 -21.11 0.95
C ALA A 484 -20.98 -21.66 1.59
N THR A 485 -21.23 -21.27 2.84
CA THR A 485 -22.42 -21.65 3.60
C THR A 485 -22.91 -20.49 4.44
N SER A 486 -24.21 -20.44 4.73
CA SER A 486 -24.81 -19.41 5.59
C SER A 486 -25.30 -19.99 6.91
N SER A 487 -25.17 -19.20 7.98
CA SER A 487 -25.75 -19.48 9.29
C SER A 487 -27.02 -18.67 9.53
N VAL A 488 -27.75 -19.00 10.59
CA VAL A 488 -29.07 -18.44 10.91
C VAL A 488 -29.03 -16.92 11.19
N ASP A 489 -27.89 -16.38 11.64
CA ASP A 489 -27.76 -14.98 12.07
C ASP A 489 -27.29 -13.99 11.00
N GLY A 490 -27.18 -14.45 9.75
CA GLY A 490 -26.66 -13.63 8.66
C GLY A 490 -25.13 -13.65 8.55
N MET A 491 -24.46 -14.63 9.14
CA MET A 491 -23.03 -14.87 8.88
C MET A 491 -22.87 -15.85 7.73
N VAL A 492 -22.03 -15.52 6.77
CA VAL A 492 -21.62 -16.38 5.66
C VAL A 492 -20.18 -16.82 5.88
N TYR A 493 -19.91 -18.12 5.82
CA TYR A 493 -18.56 -18.67 5.87
C TYR A 493 -18.16 -19.11 4.48
N PHE A 494 -16.95 -18.80 4.06
CA PHE A 494 -16.45 -19.19 2.74
C PHE A 494 -14.94 -19.45 2.74
N LEU A 495 -14.52 -20.35 1.86
CA LEU A 495 -13.12 -20.72 1.70
C LEU A 495 -12.55 -20.14 0.42
N ALA A 496 -11.39 -19.50 0.55
CA ALA A 496 -10.64 -18.96 -0.57
C ALA A 496 -9.40 -19.81 -0.81
N ASN A 497 -9.28 -20.42 -1.98
CA ASN A 497 -8.07 -21.16 -2.33
C ASN A 497 -6.90 -20.20 -2.62
N THR A 498 -5.74 -20.45 -2.01
CA THR A 498 -4.56 -19.58 -2.14
C THR A 498 -3.74 -19.81 -3.42
N SER A 499 -3.99 -20.92 -4.13
CA SER A 499 -3.32 -21.25 -5.39
C SER A 499 -4.30 -21.75 -6.46
N PHE A 500 -4.03 -21.40 -7.72
CA PHE A 500 -4.88 -21.71 -8.88
C PHE A 500 -4.68 -23.15 -9.39
N ASP A 501 -3.51 -23.74 -9.13
CA ASP A 501 -3.06 -25.03 -9.67
C ASP A 501 -2.52 -25.98 -8.57
N CYS A 502 -3.04 -25.92 -7.34
CA CYS A 502 -2.67 -26.94 -6.37
C CYS A 502 -3.21 -28.30 -6.84
N GLY A 503 -2.29 -29.18 -7.26
CA GLY A 503 -2.52 -30.61 -7.25
C GLY A 503 -2.97 -31.00 -5.85
N ALA A 504 -3.87 -31.97 -5.75
CA ALA A 504 -4.73 -32.11 -4.57
C ALA A 504 -4.06 -32.62 -3.27
N GLN A 505 -2.72 -32.62 -3.22
CA GLN A 505 -1.93 -32.86 -2.02
C GLN A 505 -1.36 -31.57 -1.37
N ASN A 506 -1.43 -30.41 -2.05
CA ASN A 506 -0.86 -29.14 -1.57
C ASN A 506 -1.84 -27.95 -1.70
N CYS A 507 -3.14 -28.20 -1.59
CA CYS A 507 -4.11 -27.10 -1.53
C CYS A 507 -4.17 -26.53 -0.13
N HIS A 508 -3.93 -25.23 -0.04
CA HIS A 508 -4.09 -24.43 1.16
C HIS A 508 -5.24 -23.45 0.91
N SER A 509 -6.25 -23.46 1.76
CA SER A 509 -7.37 -22.52 1.69
C SER A 509 -7.40 -21.64 2.93
N VAL A 510 -7.91 -20.43 2.79
CA VAL A 510 -8.14 -19.48 3.89
C VAL A 510 -9.62 -19.44 4.18
N LEU A 511 -10.01 -19.62 5.44
CA LEU A 511 -11.40 -19.54 5.88
C LEU A 511 -11.74 -18.10 6.26
N PHE A 512 -12.82 -17.58 5.67
CA PHE A 512 -13.36 -16.27 5.95
C PHE A 512 -14.78 -16.37 6.50
N GLN A 513 -15.16 -15.33 7.24
CA GLN A 513 -16.48 -15.07 7.76
C GLN A 513 -16.91 -13.68 7.27
N LEU A 514 -18.07 -13.57 6.64
CA LEU A 514 -18.72 -12.33 6.22
C LEU A 514 -19.97 -12.13 7.07
N ASP A 515 -20.03 -11.01 7.79
CA ASP A 515 -21.26 -10.53 8.40
C ASP A 515 -22.07 -9.79 7.32
N THR A 516 -23.20 -10.36 6.91
CA THR A 516 -24.03 -9.78 5.85
C THR A 516 -24.76 -8.51 6.28
N LYS A 517 -24.88 -8.22 7.59
CA LYS A 517 -25.52 -7.01 8.10
C LYS A 517 -24.55 -5.83 8.08
N SER A 518 -23.30 -6.04 8.50
CA SER A 518 -22.28 -4.99 8.55
C SER A 518 -21.42 -4.91 7.29
N GLY A 519 -21.40 -5.96 6.47
CA GLY A 519 -20.50 -6.10 5.33
C GLY A 519 -19.04 -6.40 5.72
N GLN A 520 -18.76 -6.62 7.01
CA GLN A 520 -17.41 -6.88 7.48
C GLN A 520 -16.98 -8.31 7.16
N ILE A 521 -15.77 -8.44 6.62
CA ILE A 521 -15.11 -9.72 6.37
C ILE A 521 -14.03 -9.90 7.42
N ARG A 522 -14.08 -11.03 8.11
CA ARG A 522 -13.08 -11.47 9.09
C ARG A 522 -12.43 -12.75 8.59
N LYS A 523 -11.10 -12.79 8.63
CA LYS A 523 -10.32 -14.01 8.41
C LYS A 523 -10.36 -14.88 9.67
N ILE A 524 -10.71 -16.15 9.52
CA ILE A 524 -10.86 -17.12 10.62
C ILE A 524 -9.64 -18.04 10.71
N MET A 525 -9.13 -18.54 9.58
CA MET A 525 -7.98 -19.46 9.56
C MET A 525 -7.15 -19.29 8.30
N ASP A 526 -5.83 -19.29 8.44
CA ASP A 526 -4.85 -19.02 7.38
C ASP A 526 -4.47 -20.24 6.54
N ASP A 527 -4.65 -21.44 7.09
CA ASP A 527 -4.24 -22.67 6.42
C ASP A 527 -5.19 -23.84 6.70
N VAL A 528 -6.16 -23.99 5.81
CA VAL A 528 -7.00 -25.19 5.71
C VAL A 528 -6.32 -26.15 4.74
N PHE A 529 -5.85 -27.28 5.27
CA PHE A 529 -5.19 -28.30 4.47
C PHE A 529 -6.20 -29.11 3.64
N GLY A 530 -5.92 -29.25 2.35
CA GLY A 530 -6.71 -30.05 1.41
C GLY A 530 -7.71 -29.23 0.58
N ALA A 531 -8.29 -29.87 -0.41
CA ALA A 531 -9.35 -29.28 -1.22
C ALA A 531 -10.65 -29.31 -0.41
N ALA A 532 -10.99 -28.18 0.22
CA ALA A 532 -12.25 -28.06 0.93
C ALA A 532 -13.45 -28.31 0.01
N VAL A 533 -14.34 -29.19 0.46
CA VAL A 533 -15.53 -29.60 -0.27
C VAL A 533 -16.74 -28.84 0.24
N ASP A 534 -16.92 -28.80 1.56
CA ASP A 534 -18.15 -28.28 2.14
C ASP A 534 -17.96 -27.74 3.55
N LEU A 535 -18.90 -26.89 3.98
CA LEU A 535 -18.94 -26.21 5.25
C LEU A 535 -20.34 -26.35 5.87
N PHE A 536 -20.40 -26.81 7.13
CA PHE A 536 -21.64 -27.00 7.86
C PHE A 536 -21.60 -26.21 9.17
N PRO A 537 -22.26 -25.04 9.27
CA PRO A 537 -22.35 -24.30 10.52
C PRO A 537 -23.29 -25.01 11.48
N SER A 538 -22.97 -25.03 12.78
CA SER A 538 -23.86 -25.56 13.81
C SER A 538 -25.14 -24.70 13.89
N PRO A 539 -26.26 -25.24 14.39
CA PRO A 539 -27.52 -24.49 14.48
C PRO A 539 -27.42 -23.19 15.29
N ASP A 540 -26.55 -23.15 16.30
CA ASP A 540 -26.27 -21.97 17.12
C ASP A 540 -25.10 -21.11 16.62
N GLY A 541 -24.48 -21.49 15.49
CA GLY A 541 -23.36 -20.77 14.90
C GLY A 541 -22.06 -20.80 15.70
N ARG A 542 -21.97 -21.59 16.77
CA ARG A 542 -20.75 -21.71 17.58
C ARG A 542 -19.65 -22.49 16.88
N TYR A 543 -20.02 -23.57 16.18
CA TYR A 543 -19.07 -24.45 15.52
C TYR A 543 -19.25 -24.43 14.00
N LEU A 544 -18.17 -24.72 13.29
CA LEU A 544 -18.17 -24.93 11.85
C LEU A 544 -17.51 -26.27 11.56
N ALA A 545 -18.26 -27.20 10.98
CA ALA A 545 -17.68 -28.44 10.47
C ALA A 545 -17.18 -28.21 9.05
N LEU A 546 -15.90 -28.48 8.84
CA LEU A 546 -15.20 -28.40 7.56
C LEU A 546 -14.95 -29.81 7.04
N VAL A 547 -15.31 -30.04 5.78
CA VAL A 547 -14.99 -31.29 5.07
C VAL A 547 -14.00 -30.98 3.96
N ALA A 548 -12.83 -31.60 4.01
CA ALA A 548 -11.76 -31.44 3.02
C ALA A 548 -11.37 -32.78 2.39
N LEU A 549 -10.97 -32.75 1.12
CA LEU A 549 -10.43 -33.91 0.41
C LEU A 549 -8.93 -33.73 0.20
N VAL A 550 -8.18 -34.80 0.43
CA VAL A 550 -6.79 -34.90 -0.02
C VAL A 550 -6.78 -35.95 -1.13
N HIS A 551 -6.64 -35.50 -2.37
CA HIS A 551 -6.66 -36.38 -3.53
C HIS A 551 -5.22 -36.73 -3.95
N GLY A 552 -4.90 -38.02 -3.96
CA GLY A 552 -3.73 -38.62 -4.60
C GLY A 552 -4.09 -39.49 -5.83
N GLY A 553 -5.31 -39.37 -6.36
CA GLY A 553 -5.87 -40.20 -7.44
C GLY A 553 -7.11 -40.99 -7.02
N VAL A 554 -7.67 -41.80 -7.96
CA VAL A 554 -8.89 -42.63 -7.75
C VAL A 554 -8.75 -43.62 -6.59
N CYS A 555 -7.51 -43.98 -6.25
CA CYS A 555 -7.16 -44.98 -5.24
C CYS A 555 -6.24 -44.41 -4.15
N ASN A 556 -6.26 -43.09 -3.94
CA ASN A 556 -5.50 -42.45 -2.86
C ASN A 556 -6.21 -41.18 -2.40
N SER A 557 -7.54 -41.23 -2.19
CA SER A 557 -8.32 -40.11 -1.69
C SER A 557 -8.64 -40.29 -0.22
N GLY A 558 -8.20 -39.35 0.61
CA GLY A 558 -8.58 -39.26 2.02
C GLY A 558 -9.60 -38.14 2.22
N VAL A 559 -10.56 -38.35 3.12
CA VAL A 559 -11.46 -37.30 3.60
C VAL A 559 -10.97 -36.83 4.96
N TYR A 560 -10.91 -35.51 5.16
CA TYR A 560 -10.58 -34.87 6.42
C TYR A 560 -11.80 -34.11 6.94
N TYR A 561 -12.06 -34.25 8.24
CA TYR A 561 -13.10 -33.53 8.96
C TYR A 561 -12.47 -32.74 10.09
N ASP A 562 -12.68 -31.43 10.09
CA ASP A 562 -12.28 -30.52 11.16
C ASP A 562 -13.52 -29.84 11.74
N ILE A 563 -13.54 -29.65 13.06
CA ILE A 563 -14.57 -28.86 13.73
C ILE A 563 -13.90 -27.62 14.31
N ILE A 564 -14.31 -26.45 13.86
CA ILE A 564 -13.74 -25.17 14.28
C ILE A 564 -14.70 -24.52 15.27
N ASP A 565 -14.25 -24.24 16.49
CA ASP A 565 -14.97 -23.35 17.40
C ASP A 565 -14.72 -21.90 16.96
N ILE A 566 -15.76 -21.22 16.47
CA ILE A 566 -15.65 -19.91 15.82
C ILE A 566 -15.31 -18.80 16.82
N GLN A 567 -15.68 -18.96 18.09
CA GLN A 567 -15.42 -17.95 19.12
C GLN A 567 -13.96 -17.97 19.57
N SER A 568 -13.43 -19.16 19.83
CA SER A 568 -12.06 -19.37 20.31
C SER A 568 -11.04 -19.54 19.18
N LEU A 569 -11.50 -19.75 17.94
CA LEU A 569 -10.68 -20.07 16.77
C LEU A 569 -9.83 -21.35 16.94
N THR A 570 -10.27 -22.28 17.78
CA THR A 570 -9.58 -23.55 17.98
C THR A 570 -10.10 -24.64 17.04
N ASN A 571 -9.19 -25.38 16.41
CA ASN A 571 -9.52 -26.56 15.60
C ASN A 571 -9.56 -27.82 16.47
N LEU A 572 -10.73 -28.46 16.52
CA LEU A 572 -10.97 -29.75 17.13
C LEU A 572 -10.88 -30.83 16.03
N ALA A 573 -9.66 -31.14 15.61
CA ALA A 573 -9.41 -32.12 14.56
C ALA A 573 -10.05 -33.48 14.92
N ILE A 574 -10.89 -34.01 14.04
CA ILE A 574 -11.48 -35.34 14.24
C ILE A 574 -10.42 -36.36 13.81
N SER A 575 -9.79 -37.02 14.78
CA SER A 575 -8.86 -38.12 14.53
C SER A 575 -9.51 -39.49 14.76
N GLY A 576 -8.98 -40.54 14.12
CA GLY A 576 -9.30 -41.94 14.47
C GLY A 576 -10.38 -42.66 13.65
N TYR A 577 -10.92 -42.07 12.57
CA TYR A 577 -11.80 -42.81 11.63
C TYR A 577 -11.07 -43.42 10.41
N HIS A 578 -9.83 -43.01 10.15
CA HIS A 578 -9.00 -43.62 9.12
C HIS A 578 -8.48 -44.98 9.59
N SER A 579 -8.82 -46.06 8.88
CA SER A 579 -8.39 -47.41 9.25
C SER A 579 -7.10 -47.87 8.56
N GLY A 580 -6.46 -47.03 7.75
CA GLY A 580 -5.19 -47.30 7.04
C GLY A 580 -5.24 -48.46 6.01
N ARG A 581 -6.31 -49.25 6.00
CA ARG A 581 -6.53 -50.44 5.15
C ARG A 581 -7.33 -50.17 3.88
N TYR A 582 -7.87 -48.97 3.74
CA TYR A 582 -8.64 -48.55 2.57
C TYR A 582 -7.90 -47.43 1.86
N THR A 583 -8.00 -47.44 0.54
CA THR A 583 -7.21 -46.59 -0.34
C THR A 583 -8.01 -45.42 -0.91
N ALA A 584 -9.33 -45.46 -0.83
CA ALA A 584 -10.19 -44.34 -1.19
C ALA A 584 -11.33 -44.20 -0.18
N GLU A 585 -11.62 -42.96 0.19
CA GLU A 585 -12.73 -42.61 1.04
C GLU A 585 -13.64 -41.61 0.32
N TYR A 586 -14.95 -41.79 0.47
CA TYR A 586 -15.99 -40.94 -0.12
C TYR A 586 -16.91 -40.42 0.97
N VAL A 587 -17.14 -39.11 0.94
CA VAL A 587 -18.06 -38.38 1.81
C VAL A 587 -19.50 -38.81 1.51
N GLY A 588 -20.24 -39.21 2.53
CA GLY A 588 -21.68 -39.44 2.48
C GLY A 588 -22.49 -38.28 3.09
N ASP A 589 -23.60 -38.59 3.76
CA ASP A 589 -24.43 -37.60 4.45
C ASP A 589 -23.67 -36.97 5.61
N ASN A 590 -23.64 -35.63 5.67
CA ASN A 590 -23.10 -34.86 6.79
C ASN A 590 -24.17 -33.92 7.34
N LYS A 591 -24.37 -33.91 8.65
CA LYS A 591 -25.36 -33.04 9.32
C LYS A 591 -25.10 -32.91 10.81
N TRP A 592 -25.47 -31.76 11.35
CA TRP A 592 -25.60 -31.54 12.78
C TRP A 592 -26.81 -32.30 13.34
N GLN A 593 -26.61 -33.06 14.42
CA GLN A 593 -27.71 -33.71 15.15
C GLN A 593 -28.31 -32.76 16.20
N ASN A 594 -27.47 -31.89 16.76
CA ASN A 594 -27.79 -30.81 17.68
C ASN A 594 -26.62 -29.81 17.66
N ASN A 595 -26.57 -28.86 18.60
CA ASN A 595 -25.52 -27.84 18.66
C ASN A 595 -24.11 -28.39 18.91
N ASN A 596 -23.98 -29.54 19.56
CA ASN A 596 -22.71 -30.11 20.03
C ASN A 596 -22.43 -31.51 19.45
N ALA A 597 -23.14 -31.93 18.41
CA ALA A 597 -22.94 -33.23 17.79
C ALA A 597 -23.04 -33.16 16.26
N PHE A 598 -21.95 -33.51 15.59
CA PHE A 598 -21.87 -33.56 14.14
C PHE A 598 -21.82 -35.02 13.69
N SER A 599 -22.72 -35.39 12.78
CA SER A 599 -22.75 -36.74 12.21
C SER A 599 -22.34 -36.73 10.76
N PHE A 600 -21.54 -37.71 10.37
CA PHE A 600 -21.09 -37.91 9.01
C PHE A 600 -21.09 -39.41 8.67
N SER A 601 -21.28 -39.71 7.40
CA SER A 601 -21.10 -41.07 6.88
C SER A 601 -19.94 -41.12 5.90
N LEU A 602 -19.19 -42.20 5.96
CA LEU A 602 -18.02 -42.43 5.12
C LEU A 602 -18.17 -43.75 4.40
N THR A 603 -17.91 -43.74 3.10
CA THR A 603 -17.77 -44.96 2.32
C THR A 603 -16.30 -45.20 2.02
N GLN A 604 -15.72 -46.25 2.59
CA GLN A 604 -14.34 -46.65 2.39
C GLN A 604 -14.27 -47.75 1.32
N VAL A 605 -13.41 -47.58 0.33
CA VAL A 605 -13.21 -48.50 -0.78
C VAL A 605 -11.76 -49.01 -0.78
N ASN A 606 -11.60 -50.33 -0.81
CA ASN A 606 -10.28 -50.94 -0.97
C ASN A 606 -10.00 -51.13 -2.46
N CYS A 607 -8.98 -50.44 -2.96
CA CYS A 607 -8.56 -50.46 -4.36
C CYS A 607 -7.35 -51.37 -4.60
N THR A 608 -6.87 -52.10 -3.58
CA THR A 608 -5.76 -53.05 -3.71
C THR A 608 -6.28 -54.49 -3.77
N GLY A 609 -5.97 -55.22 -4.85
CA GLY A 609 -6.31 -56.63 -5.03
C GLY A 609 -7.49 -56.93 -5.96
N THR A 610 -7.77 -58.23 -6.17
CA THR A 610 -8.87 -58.74 -7.02
C THR A 610 -10.25 -58.63 -6.36
N GLN A 611 -10.32 -58.44 -5.04
CA GLN A 611 -11.57 -58.29 -4.30
C GLN A 611 -11.81 -56.81 -3.95
N ARG A 612 -12.84 -56.21 -4.58
CA ARG A 612 -13.32 -54.86 -4.25
C ARG A 612 -14.31 -54.94 -3.10
N GLY A 613 -13.87 -54.55 -1.91
CA GLY A 613 -14.73 -54.40 -0.73
C GLY A 613 -15.11 -52.92 -0.51
N THR A 614 -16.38 -52.69 -0.17
CA THR A 614 -16.90 -51.37 0.25
C THR A 614 -17.42 -51.46 1.68
N ARG A 615 -17.00 -50.53 2.53
CA ARG A 615 -17.49 -50.41 3.91
C ARG A 615 -18.16 -49.06 4.08
N LYS A 616 -19.39 -49.05 4.60
CA LYS A 616 -20.08 -47.81 4.96
C LYS A 616 -20.15 -47.70 6.48
N GLY A 617 -19.61 -46.62 7.03
CA GLY A 617 -19.66 -46.30 8.46
C GLY A 617 -20.44 -45.01 8.71
N GLU A 618 -21.21 -44.98 9.79
CA GLU A 618 -21.82 -43.76 10.33
C GLU A 618 -21.13 -43.36 11.63
N TYR A 619 -20.69 -42.11 11.67
CA TYR A 619 -19.93 -41.54 12.77
C TYR A 619 -20.67 -40.35 13.36
N VAL A 620 -20.52 -40.15 14.67
CA VAL A 620 -20.99 -38.98 15.38
C VAL A 620 -19.84 -38.46 16.22
N TYR A 621 -19.43 -37.22 16.00
CA TYR A 621 -18.45 -36.55 16.83
C TYR A 621 -19.21 -35.67 17.83
N ASN A 622 -18.95 -35.86 19.12
CA ASN A 622 -19.52 -35.06 20.21
C ASN A 622 -18.47 -34.06 20.70
N MET A 623 -18.76 -32.76 20.61
CA MET A 623 -17.81 -31.69 20.96
C MET A 623 -17.56 -31.62 22.48
N ASP A 624 -18.56 -31.88 23.31
CA ASP A 624 -18.44 -31.79 24.77
C ASP A 624 -17.53 -32.90 25.32
N GLU A 625 -17.57 -34.08 24.70
CA GLU A 625 -16.72 -35.22 25.06
C GLU A 625 -15.39 -35.24 24.29
N ALA A 626 -15.23 -34.37 23.29
CA ALA A 626 -14.14 -34.39 22.31
C ALA A 626 -13.88 -35.81 21.76
N LYS A 627 -14.97 -36.56 21.50
CA LYS A 627 -14.91 -38.00 21.22
C LYS A 627 -15.71 -38.37 19.98
N LEU A 628 -15.08 -39.21 19.15
CA LEU A 628 -15.73 -39.86 18.03
C LEU A 628 -16.48 -41.11 18.51
N LEU A 629 -17.79 -41.13 18.29
CA LEU A 629 -18.68 -42.25 18.57
C LEU A 629 -19.07 -42.90 17.24
N MET A 630 -18.68 -44.17 17.06
CA MET A 630 -19.12 -44.96 15.90
C MET A 630 -20.52 -45.50 16.17
N ARG A 631 -21.47 -45.25 15.26
CA ARG A 631 -22.88 -45.60 15.47
C ARG A 631 -23.27 -46.93 14.84
N MET A 632 -22.87 -47.15 13.60
CA MET A 632 -23.16 -48.39 12.85
C MET A 632 -22.14 -48.58 11.71
N GLU A 633 -21.76 -49.84 11.47
CA GLU A 633 -20.99 -50.23 10.29
C GLU A 633 -21.75 -51.29 9.51
N GLN A 634 -21.90 -51.05 8.21
CA GLN A 634 -22.45 -52.03 7.27
C GLN A 634 -21.34 -52.46 6.30
N PHE A 635 -21.06 -53.76 6.29
CA PHE A 635 -20.18 -54.38 5.31
C PHE A 635 -21.02 -54.73 4.08
N GLY A 636 -20.63 -54.23 2.91
CA GLY A 636 -21.22 -54.68 1.64
C GLY A 636 -20.90 -56.16 1.40
N PRO A 637 -21.68 -56.87 0.55
CA PRO A 637 -21.36 -58.25 0.19
C PRO A 637 -19.96 -58.31 -0.43
N GLU A 638 -19.08 -59.13 0.15
CA GLU A 638 -17.82 -59.49 -0.48
C GLU A 638 -18.16 -60.24 -1.77
N ASN A 639 -17.96 -59.59 -2.92
CA ASN A 639 -18.00 -60.29 -4.20
C ASN A 639 -16.78 -61.21 -4.25
N ASN A 640 -16.96 -62.45 -3.80
CA ASN A 640 -16.01 -63.55 -4.04
C ASN A 640 -16.07 -63.92 -5.53
N GLY A 641 -15.37 -63.12 -6.35
CA GLY A 641 -15.05 -63.40 -7.74
C GLY A 641 -13.61 -63.87 -7.89
#